data_AF-A0A077ZHG4-F1
#
_entry.id   AF-A0A077ZHG4-F1
#
_cell.length_a   1.000
_cell.length_b   1.000
_cell.length_c   1.000
_cell.angle_alpha   90.00
_cell.angle_beta   90.00
_cell.angle_gamma   90.00
#
_symmetry.space_group_name_H-M   'P 1'
#
loop_
_entity.id
_entity.type
_entity.pdbx_description
1 polymer ?
#
loop_
_entity_poly.entity_id
_entity_poly.type
_entity_poly.pdbx_seq_one_letter_code
_entity_poly.pdbx_strand_id
1 'polypeptide(L)'
;MPVYEGPSINEAISKGLHALGLKKEAVDIEILSDAKKGFLGMGKKDARVSIEPIIVEKNIVTSEAAEEPIKEQFVEEKLEEEVSKPIETTDTPSQLVELDEDEAVKELALYLTNITNDMGVPALVKIQHEASGLIVMNLETSKQGMLIGKHGGKQVAEITLEFDTIAAISTPPGEGAISIVRLSGDHAVAIADSVYHSGKKSLLDVPSHTIHYGHIIDPEEQEVVDEVMVSVMRAPKTFTREDIVEINCHGGIVVVNQLLQLILRSGARLAEPGEFTKRAFLNGRVDLSQAEAVMDLIRAKTDRAMSVAINQLDGNLSHLIRRLRQEILETLAQVEVNIDYPEYDDVEELTTQLLLEKAQQVGQQIDALLLNAKQGKILREGLSTAIIGRPNVGKSSLLNYLLHEEKAIVTEIAGTTRDVIEEYVNVRGVPLKLIDTAGIRETDDVVERIGVERSRKALGEADLILLVLNQSEALTAEDRELLEATQGLKRIVLLNKTDLPSHLSQTDLSAYLSEDEVFSISVLEKAGLDQLEEAIAKLFFGGQTGEKDATYVSNTRHIALLEKAGQSLNEVQNGIMADMVAFMPCNPSIGGPAKGVVVREIDALGGEMGRNIDKTYIQMRMLNTGKGPAVRALRAQADKHAYAEEMKHTIEKEEKLTLKQGVVDRLVVEEGICKGVVTSTGAVYSAKAVIITAGTALRGEIIIGELKYSSGPNNSQPSIKLADHLQELGLEIHRFKTGTPPRVKSGSIDYKKTEIQPGDEKPNHFSYQTPDSQYLTEQIPCWLTYTNPKSHEIIQNNLHRAPMFTGIVDGVGARYCPSIEDKIVRFADKERHQLFLEPEGRNTEEVYVQGLSTSLPEDVQNDVLHSIEGLENAEMMRTGYAIEYDMVAPHQLRPTLETKVIENLYTAGQTNGTSGYEEAAGQGLMAGINAALKIQGKEPFIMKRSDGYIGVMIDDLVTKGTNEPYRLLTSRAEYRLILRHDNADLRLTEIGHKIGLVEEENYQAYLVKKAHIEAEIARLQSIRIKPTANVQSFLRAKNSAELKDGVLASDFLKRPEITYQELLQFIPANDDLTGKEVEQVEIQIKYEGYIKKAMEKVEKLKRMEAKRIPERIDYEAINGLATEAKQKLQKIQPETIAQASRISGVNPADISILMVYVEQGKIAKVDSETI
;
A
#
# COMPACT_ATOMS: atom_id res chain seq x y z
N MET A 1 38.83 -29.43 22.75
CA MET A 1 37.57 -30.18 23.03
C MET A 1 37.54 -31.50 22.25
N PRO A 2 36.89 -32.56 22.74
CA PRO A 2 36.79 -33.84 22.01
C PRO A 2 35.97 -33.69 20.73
N VAL A 3 36.36 -34.36 19.64
CA VAL A 3 35.54 -34.43 18.42
C VAL A 3 34.29 -35.26 18.71
N TYR A 4 33.10 -34.74 18.37
CA TYR A 4 31.82 -35.42 18.59
C TYR A 4 31.09 -35.66 17.25
N GLU A 5 30.99 -36.91 16.85
CA GLU A 5 30.26 -37.34 15.63
C GLU A 5 28.94 -38.08 15.96
N GLY A 6 28.41 -37.91 17.19
CA GLY A 6 27.20 -38.60 17.61
C GLY A 6 25.89 -37.86 17.27
N PRO A 7 24.74 -38.54 17.34
CA PRO A 7 23.46 -37.96 16.93
C PRO A 7 22.76 -37.09 18.00
N SER A 8 23.30 -37.03 19.23
CA SER A 8 22.59 -36.48 20.40
C SER A 8 23.32 -35.30 21.02
N ILE A 9 22.68 -34.13 20.99
CA ILE A 9 23.23 -32.93 21.63
C ILE A 9 23.41 -33.08 23.16
N ASN A 10 22.60 -33.93 23.80
CA ASN A 10 22.75 -34.22 25.24
C ASN A 10 24.06 -34.96 25.56
N GLU A 11 24.52 -35.81 24.64
CA GLU A 11 25.79 -36.53 24.80
C GLU A 11 26.97 -35.60 24.52
N ALA A 12 26.83 -34.69 23.54
CA ALA A 12 27.78 -33.60 23.29
C ALA A 12 27.98 -32.74 24.55
N ILE A 13 26.89 -32.26 25.16
CA ILE A 13 26.91 -31.50 26.42
C ILE A 13 27.66 -32.28 27.50
N SER A 14 27.35 -33.55 27.70
CA SER A 14 27.99 -34.38 28.73
C SER A 14 29.50 -34.54 28.49
N LYS A 15 29.93 -34.76 27.22
CA LYS A 15 31.36 -34.85 26.86
C LYS A 15 32.08 -33.51 27.04
N GLY A 16 31.44 -32.40 26.67
CA GLY A 16 31.99 -31.06 26.83
C GLY A 16 32.20 -30.69 28.29
N LEU A 17 31.18 -30.92 29.13
CA LEU A 17 31.26 -30.72 30.58
C LEU A 17 32.39 -31.54 31.21
N HIS A 18 32.48 -32.83 30.87
CA HIS A 18 33.54 -33.71 31.39
C HIS A 18 34.94 -33.28 30.93
N ALA A 19 35.10 -32.88 29.67
CA ALA A 19 36.39 -32.44 29.12
C ALA A 19 36.89 -31.13 29.75
N LEU A 20 35.98 -30.25 30.15
CA LEU A 20 36.28 -28.96 30.76
C LEU A 20 36.28 -28.98 32.30
N GLY A 21 36.00 -30.13 32.92
CA GLY A 21 35.90 -30.25 34.38
C GLY A 21 34.71 -29.51 35.00
N LEU A 22 33.73 -29.08 34.19
CA LEU A 22 32.52 -28.39 34.65
C LEU A 22 31.49 -29.40 35.17
N LYS A 23 30.95 -29.14 36.37
CA LYS A 23 29.83 -29.92 36.89
C LYS A 23 28.54 -29.47 36.22
N LYS A 24 27.70 -30.42 35.80
CA LYS A 24 26.39 -30.15 35.20
C LYS A 24 25.49 -29.24 36.05
N GLU A 25 25.66 -29.27 37.37
CA GLU A 25 24.90 -28.45 38.33
C GLU A 25 25.38 -27.00 38.42
N ALA A 26 26.57 -26.70 37.91
CA ALA A 26 27.17 -25.36 37.96
C ALA A 26 26.71 -24.47 36.80
N VAL A 27 26.13 -25.06 35.74
CA VAL A 27 25.76 -24.33 34.52
C VAL A 27 24.32 -24.64 34.10
N ASP A 28 23.61 -23.61 33.67
CA ASP A 28 22.33 -23.74 32.96
C ASP A 28 22.59 -23.59 31.45
N ILE A 29 22.05 -24.49 30.63
CA ILE A 29 22.32 -24.56 29.19
C ILE A 29 20.98 -24.54 28.43
N GLU A 30 20.75 -23.47 27.67
CA GLU A 30 19.61 -23.33 26.75
C GLU A 30 20.10 -23.35 25.30
N ILE A 31 19.54 -24.23 24.47
CA ILE A 31 19.82 -24.29 23.03
C ILE A 31 18.53 -24.02 22.26
N LEU A 32 18.50 -22.94 21.48
CA LEU A 32 17.32 -22.45 20.75
C LEU A 32 17.61 -22.46 19.24
N SER A 33 16.92 -23.30 18.48
CA SER A 33 17.10 -23.39 17.02
C SER A 33 15.87 -22.90 16.26
N ASP A 34 16.09 -22.18 15.14
CA ASP A 34 15.06 -21.87 14.15
C ASP A 34 14.91 -23.08 13.21
N ALA A 35 14.19 -24.11 13.63
CA ALA A 35 14.01 -25.31 12.82
C ALA A 35 13.21 -25.02 11.53
N LYS A 36 13.93 -24.82 10.42
CA LYS A 36 13.42 -24.99 9.05
C LYS A 36 13.17 -26.48 8.78
N LYS A 37 12.02 -26.78 8.16
CA LYS A 37 11.59 -28.11 7.67
C LYS A 37 12.70 -28.92 6.97
N GLY A 38 12.79 -30.20 7.34
CA GLY A 38 13.39 -31.34 6.62
C GLY A 38 13.88 -32.33 7.68
N PHE A 39 13.37 -33.55 7.88
CA PHE A 39 13.09 -34.63 6.94
C PHE A 39 11.99 -35.60 7.43
N LEU A 40 11.28 -35.32 8.54
CA LEU A 40 10.19 -36.17 9.04
C LEU A 40 9.00 -35.31 9.45
N GLY A 41 7.96 -35.28 8.62
CA GLY A 41 6.79 -34.44 8.82
C GLY A 41 5.94 -34.84 10.03
N MET A 42 6.04 -34.11 11.14
CA MET A 42 5.00 -34.00 12.18
C MET A 42 5.10 -32.65 12.91
N GLY A 43 3.97 -31.92 12.94
CA GLY A 43 3.51 -30.98 13.99
C GLY A 43 4.45 -29.89 14.56
N LYS A 44 4.07 -28.61 14.36
CA LYS A 44 4.63 -27.42 15.02
C LYS A 44 4.52 -27.50 16.55
N LYS A 45 5.65 -27.60 17.26
CA LYS A 45 5.87 -27.00 18.58
C LYS A 45 7.36 -26.69 18.74
N ASP A 46 7.69 -25.50 19.22
CA ASP A 46 9.05 -25.09 19.58
C ASP A 46 9.66 -26.15 20.48
N ALA A 47 10.74 -26.79 20.04
CA ALA A 47 11.51 -27.70 20.88
C ALA A 47 12.33 -26.87 21.86
N ARG A 48 11.70 -26.39 22.94
CA ARG A 48 12.43 -26.02 24.16
C ARG A 48 12.97 -27.32 24.75
N VAL A 49 14.25 -27.61 24.52
CA VAL A 49 14.97 -28.58 25.36
C VAL A 49 15.41 -27.83 26.61
N SER A 50 14.47 -27.57 27.52
CA SER A 50 14.82 -27.24 28.90
C SER A 50 15.24 -28.56 29.55
N ILE A 51 16.52 -28.72 29.86
CA ILE A 51 16.97 -29.86 30.64
C ILE A 51 16.47 -29.62 32.07
N GLU A 52 15.30 -30.17 32.42
CA GLU A 52 14.84 -30.13 33.81
C GLU A 52 15.92 -30.75 34.70
N PRO A 53 16.31 -30.09 35.80
CA PRO A 53 17.27 -30.66 36.73
C PRO A 53 16.68 -31.94 37.30
N ILE A 54 17.25 -33.09 36.92
CA ILE A 54 16.92 -34.36 37.55
C ILE A 54 17.42 -34.23 39.00
N ILE A 55 16.50 -33.96 39.91
CA ILE A 55 16.73 -34.05 41.36
C ILE A 55 16.92 -35.54 41.65
N VAL A 56 18.16 -36.02 41.55
CA VAL A 56 18.51 -37.35 42.00
C VAL A 56 18.52 -37.29 43.53
N GLU A 57 17.39 -37.65 44.15
CA GLU A 57 17.35 -37.93 45.58
C GLU A 57 18.44 -38.95 45.90
N LYS A 58 19.41 -38.52 46.71
CA LYS A 58 20.45 -39.37 47.29
C LYS A 58 19.79 -40.47 48.10
N ASN A 59 19.54 -41.64 47.50
CA ASN A 59 19.31 -42.86 48.24
C ASN A 59 19.90 -44.08 47.52
N ILE A 60 21.07 -44.47 48.03
CA ILE A 60 21.40 -45.84 48.44
C ILE A 60 21.37 -46.93 47.34
N VAL A 61 22.58 -47.32 46.90
CA VAL A 61 23.15 -48.69 46.94
C VAL A 61 22.17 -49.84 46.59
N THR A 62 22.36 -50.59 45.49
CA THR A 62 23.12 -51.88 45.37
C THR A 62 22.78 -52.59 44.05
N SER A 63 23.83 -53.15 43.43
CA SER A 63 23.93 -54.43 42.68
C SER A 63 22.75 -55.07 41.90
N GLU A 64 23.13 -55.56 40.71
CA GLU A 64 22.71 -56.80 40.03
C GLU A 64 21.50 -56.82 39.08
N ALA A 65 21.79 -57.38 37.89
CA ALA A 65 20.91 -58.11 36.95
C ALA A 65 19.85 -57.29 36.19
N ALA A 66 19.41 -57.62 34.97
CA ALA A 66 19.81 -58.51 33.89
C ALA A 66 18.86 -58.20 32.70
N GLU A 67 19.33 -58.49 31.48
CA GLU A 67 18.59 -59.06 30.33
C GLU A 67 17.35 -58.35 29.70
N GLU A 68 17.55 -57.95 28.42
CA GLU A 68 16.74 -58.25 27.20
C GLU A 68 15.24 -57.82 27.05
N PRO A 69 14.63 -57.87 25.84
CA PRO A 69 15.06 -57.52 24.47
C PRO A 69 13.96 -56.74 23.68
N ILE A 70 14.00 -56.77 22.31
CA ILE A 70 12.92 -56.55 21.29
C ILE A 70 13.07 -55.23 20.50
N LYS A 71 13.05 -55.12 19.15
CA LYS A 71 13.17 -55.97 17.93
C LYS A 71 12.90 -55.06 16.71
N GLU A 72 13.28 -55.56 15.52
CA GLU A 72 12.80 -55.21 14.15
C GLU A 72 13.40 -53.95 13.48
N GLN A 73 14.42 -54.09 12.62
CA GLN A 73 14.43 -54.55 11.21
C GLN A 73 13.66 -53.63 10.25
N PHE A 74 14.38 -52.92 9.36
CA PHE A 74 14.17 -52.96 7.90
C PHE A 74 15.44 -52.50 7.17
N VAL A 75 15.64 -53.11 6.01
CA VAL A 75 16.86 -53.27 5.20
C VAL A 75 16.83 -52.32 4.02
N GLU A 76 18.00 -51.82 3.59
CA GLU A 76 18.50 -51.74 2.20
C GLU A 76 19.76 -50.85 2.18
N GLU A 77 20.97 -51.42 2.21
CA GLU A 77 21.78 -51.91 1.07
C GLU A 77 22.29 -50.81 0.11
N LYS A 78 23.62 -50.82 -0.02
CA LYS A 78 24.49 -50.21 -1.06
C LYS A 78 24.85 -48.73 -0.91
N LEU A 79 25.94 -48.51 -0.18
CA LEU A 79 27.14 -47.82 -0.65
C LEU A 79 28.33 -48.41 0.14
N GLU A 80 28.80 -49.56 -0.35
CA GLU A 80 30.08 -50.15 0.04
C GLU A 80 31.24 -49.31 -0.49
N GLU A 81 32.30 -49.26 0.31
CA GLU A 81 33.70 -49.05 -0.07
C GLU A 81 34.11 -47.67 -0.60
N GLU A 82 34.46 -46.77 0.34
CA GLU A 82 35.79 -46.14 0.42
C GLU A 82 35.75 -45.10 1.55
N VAL A 83 36.19 -45.48 2.76
CA VAL A 83 37.05 -44.71 3.70
C VAL A 83 37.15 -45.58 4.97
N SER A 84 37.93 -46.66 4.89
CA SER A 84 38.43 -47.38 6.06
C SER A 84 39.95 -47.18 6.10
N LYS A 85 40.37 -46.09 6.77
CA LYS A 85 41.65 -46.10 7.48
C LYS A 85 41.35 -45.63 8.91
N PRO A 86 41.47 -46.51 9.91
CA PRO A 86 41.30 -46.12 11.30
C PRO A 86 42.44 -45.18 11.66
N ILE A 87 42.09 -43.96 12.07
CA ILE A 87 43.03 -43.04 12.71
C ILE A 87 43.33 -43.66 14.08
N GLU A 88 44.57 -44.10 14.28
CA GLU A 88 45.09 -44.48 15.60
C GLU A 88 44.98 -43.28 16.53
N THR A 89 44.00 -43.31 17.43
CA THR A 89 43.90 -42.38 18.55
C THR A 89 45.03 -42.70 19.52
N THR A 90 46.07 -41.90 19.51
CA THR A 90 47.09 -41.90 20.57
C THR A 90 46.43 -41.46 21.87
N ASP A 91 46.09 -42.43 22.73
CA ASP A 91 45.77 -42.24 24.15
C ASP A 91 46.99 -41.66 24.87
N THR A 92 47.18 -40.35 24.75
CA THR A 92 47.98 -39.58 25.69
C THR A 92 46.99 -38.75 26.48
N PRO A 93 46.89 -38.89 27.82
CA PRO A 93 45.99 -38.07 28.62
C PRO A 93 46.42 -36.62 28.43
N SER A 94 45.67 -35.88 27.63
CA SER A 94 45.83 -34.45 27.47
C SER A 94 45.74 -33.83 28.86
N GLN A 95 46.83 -33.21 29.28
CA GLN A 95 46.89 -32.42 30.50
C GLN A 95 45.66 -31.51 30.53
N LEU A 96 44.77 -31.73 31.50
CA LEU A 96 43.67 -30.81 31.77
C LEU A 96 44.30 -29.45 32.04
N VAL A 97 44.16 -28.52 31.09
CA VAL A 97 44.44 -27.12 31.34
C VAL A 97 43.45 -26.71 32.41
N GLU A 98 43.93 -26.32 33.60
CA GLU A 98 43.10 -25.68 34.62
C GLU A 98 42.63 -24.34 34.05
N LEU A 99 41.53 -24.38 33.29
CA LEU A 99 40.78 -23.19 32.91
C LEU A 99 40.02 -22.69 34.14
N ASP A 100 39.95 -21.37 34.30
CA ASP A 100 38.98 -20.76 35.20
C ASP A 100 37.56 -21.17 34.81
N GLU A 101 36.65 -21.33 35.78
CA GLU A 101 35.29 -21.83 35.50
C GLU A 101 34.53 -20.93 34.49
N ASP A 102 34.75 -19.61 34.52
CA ASP A 102 34.16 -18.68 33.54
C ASP A 102 34.73 -18.90 32.12
N GLU A 103 36.00 -19.25 32.00
CA GLU A 103 36.64 -19.53 30.71
C GLU A 103 36.20 -20.89 30.16
N ALA A 104 36.08 -21.89 31.03
CA ALA A 104 35.50 -23.18 30.70
C ALA A 104 34.06 -23.02 30.18
N VAL A 105 33.26 -22.11 30.75
CA VAL A 105 31.89 -21.85 30.27
C VAL A 105 31.87 -21.25 28.86
N LYS A 106 32.80 -20.36 28.51
CA LYS A 106 32.94 -19.82 27.15
C LYS A 106 33.33 -20.90 26.15
N GLU A 107 34.33 -21.72 26.50
CA GLU A 107 34.76 -22.86 25.69
C GLU A 107 33.65 -23.87 25.46
N LEU A 108 32.81 -24.13 26.49
CA LEU A 108 31.64 -24.99 26.35
C LEU A 108 30.62 -24.42 25.37
N ALA A 109 30.36 -23.10 25.41
CA ALA A 109 29.43 -22.44 24.50
C ALA A 109 29.92 -22.49 23.05
N LEU A 110 31.20 -22.25 22.80
CA LEU A 110 31.81 -22.37 21.47
C LEU A 110 31.73 -23.80 20.94
N TYR A 111 32.09 -24.78 21.78
CA TYR A 111 32.02 -26.19 21.44
C TYR A 111 30.61 -26.65 21.06
N LEU A 112 29.59 -26.29 21.83
CA LEU A 112 28.21 -26.65 21.53
C LEU A 112 27.69 -25.95 20.27
N THR A 113 28.12 -24.72 20.01
CA THR A 113 27.76 -23.99 18.78
C THR A 113 28.33 -24.69 17.55
N ASN A 114 29.61 -25.10 17.59
CA ASN A 114 30.23 -25.86 16.51
C ASN A 114 29.51 -27.19 16.27
N ILE A 115 29.13 -27.90 17.33
CA ILE A 115 28.35 -29.15 17.19
C ILE A 115 26.97 -28.91 16.61
N THR A 116 26.23 -27.88 17.04
CA THR A 116 24.93 -27.56 16.42
C THR A 116 25.06 -27.26 14.93
N ASN A 117 26.18 -26.65 14.53
CA ASN A 117 26.48 -26.34 13.13
C ASN A 117 26.87 -27.60 12.34
N ASP A 118 27.73 -28.47 12.88
CA ASP A 118 28.08 -29.76 12.27
C ASP A 118 26.85 -30.66 12.10
N MET A 119 25.89 -30.57 13.02
CA MET A 119 24.59 -31.24 12.92
C MET A 119 23.63 -30.61 11.89
N GLY A 120 24.00 -29.48 11.28
CA GLY A 120 23.17 -28.75 10.31
C GLY A 120 21.96 -28.05 10.92
N VAL A 121 21.94 -27.83 12.24
CA VAL A 121 20.86 -27.15 12.98
C VAL A 121 21.45 -25.96 13.72
N PRO A 122 21.81 -24.86 13.03
CA PRO A 122 22.36 -23.68 13.69
C PRO A 122 21.39 -23.18 14.76
N ALA A 123 21.91 -23.00 15.97
CA ALA A 123 21.15 -22.67 17.15
C ALA A 123 21.84 -21.55 17.94
N LEU A 124 21.04 -20.75 18.64
CA LEU A 124 21.53 -19.92 19.73
C LEU A 124 21.84 -20.83 20.92
N VAL A 125 23.12 -20.88 21.31
CA VAL A 125 23.57 -21.56 22.52
C VAL A 125 23.75 -20.52 23.62
N LYS A 126 22.98 -20.64 24.69
CA LYS A 126 23.10 -19.82 25.89
C LYS A 126 23.56 -20.71 27.04
N ILE A 127 24.64 -20.32 27.71
CA ILE A 127 25.15 -20.98 28.91
C ILE A 127 25.27 -19.94 30.02
N GLN A 128 24.65 -20.21 31.17
CA GLN A 128 24.77 -19.40 32.37
C GLN A 128 25.59 -20.16 33.42
N HIS A 129 26.61 -19.51 33.97
CA HIS A 129 27.36 -20.01 35.12
C HIS A 129 26.67 -19.57 36.41
N GLU A 130 26.18 -20.52 37.20
CA GLU A 130 25.39 -20.24 38.43
C GLU A 130 26.21 -19.51 39.51
N ALA A 131 27.49 -19.86 39.66
CA ALA A 131 28.33 -19.30 40.73
C ALA A 131 28.79 -17.86 40.45
N SER A 132 29.14 -17.54 39.19
CA SER A 132 29.63 -16.22 38.82
C SER A 132 28.56 -15.29 38.23
N GLY A 133 27.41 -15.84 37.85
CA GLY A 133 26.37 -15.12 37.10
C GLY A 133 26.77 -14.73 35.68
N LEU A 134 27.84 -15.33 35.14
CA LEU A 134 28.26 -15.16 33.75
C LEU A 134 27.21 -15.77 32.82
N ILE A 135 26.77 -15.03 31.82
CA ILE A 135 25.94 -15.53 30.73
C ILE A 135 26.74 -15.40 29.44
N VAL A 136 26.94 -16.52 28.76
CA VAL A 136 27.54 -16.59 27.42
C VAL A 136 26.45 -16.97 26.44
N MET A 137 26.22 -16.13 25.43
CA MET A 137 25.32 -16.42 24.32
C MET A 137 26.11 -16.41 23.02
N ASN A 138 26.01 -17.51 22.27
CA ASN A 138 26.70 -17.68 21.00
C ASN A 138 25.66 -17.96 19.90
N LEU A 139 25.71 -17.18 18.82
CA LEU A 139 24.68 -17.15 17.78
C LEU A 139 25.36 -17.19 16.41
N GLU A 140 25.08 -18.20 15.60
CA GLU A 140 25.55 -18.20 14.22
C GLU A 140 24.53 -17.47 13.32
N THR A 141 24.83 -16.22 12.95
CA THR A 141 24.13 -15.49 11.88
C THR A 141 25.09 -15.12 10.77
N SER A 142 25.71 -16.07 10.07
CA SER A 142 26.65 -15.80 8.95
C SER A 142 27.78 -14.78 9.26
N LYS A 143 27.95 -14.43 10.54
CA LYS A 143 28.87 -13.49 11.17
C LYS A 143 28.89 -13.93 12.64
N GLN A 144 30.02 -14.47 13.09
CA GLN A 144 30.23 -14.85 14.49
C GLN A 144 29.93 -13.64 15.39
N GLY A 145 29.40 -13.86 16.59
CA GLY A 145 29.21 -12.83 17.61
C GLY A 145 28.93 -13.47 18.95
N MET A 146 29.85 -13.30 19.91
CA MET A 146 29.70 -13.78 21.29
C MET A 146 29.21 -12.62 22.17
N LEU A 147 28.08 -12.81 22.86
CA LEU A 147 27.56 -11.85 23.84
C LEU A 147 27.88 -12.36 25.25
N ILE A 148 28.68 -11.59 25.99
CA ILE A 148 29.07 -11.90 27.38
C ILE A 148 28.45 -10.88 28.34
N GLY A 149 27.79 -11.33 29.41
CA GLY A 149 27.26 -10.46 30.46
C GLY A 149 27.40 -11.05 31.86
N LYS A 150 27.56 -10.19 32.89
CA LYS A 150 27.45 -10.56 34.31
C LYS A 150 26.29 -9.83 34.97
N HIS A 151 25.44 -10.55 35.70
CA HIS A 151 24.29 -9.98 36.39
C HIS A 151 24.74 -9.26 37.68
N GLY A 152 24.67 -7.93 37.71
CA GLY A 152 24.84 -7.12 38.93
C GLY A 152 26.02 -6.15 38.91
N GLY A 153 25.78 -4.93 38.41
CA GLY A 153 26.64 -3.76 38.67
C GLY A 153 27.58 -3.35 37.54
N LYS A 154 27.03 -2.68 36.51
CA LYS A 154 27.73 -1.86 35.51
C LYS A 154 28.98 -2.49 34.85
N GLN A 155 28.78 -3.20 33.75
CA GLN A 155 29.65 -3.08 32.56
C GLN A 155 28.91 -3.57 31.31
N VAL A 156 29.12 -2.84 30.22
CA VAL A 156 28.46 -2.93 28.92
C VAL A 156 28.73 -4.28 28.29
N ALA A 157 27.73 -4.87 27.61
CA ALA A 157 27.92 -6.06 26.79
C ALA A 157 29.00 -5.78 25.73
N GLU A 158 30.20 -6.32 25.91
CA GLU A 158 31.20 -6.37 24.87
C GLU A 158 30.86 -7.56 23.96
N ILE A 159 30.55 -7.27 22.70
CA ILE A 159 30.54 -8.29 21.66
C ILE A 159 32.02 -8.52 21.32
N THR A 160 32.64 -9.53 21.91
CA THR A 160 34.00 -9.91 21.53
C THR A 160 33.92 -10.69 20.21
N LEU A 161 34.01 -9.96 19.09
CA LEU A 161 34.28 -10.53 17.79
C LEU A 161 35.78 -10.82 17.76
N GLU A 162 36.21 -12.07 17.97
CA GLU A 162 37.55 -12.46 17.55
C GLU A 162 37.59 -12.36 16.02
N PHE A 163 38.05 -11.22 15.51
CA PHE A 163 38.26 -11.07 14.08
C PHE A 163 39.53 -11.83 13.69
N ASP A 164 39.38 -12.82 12.83
CA ASP A 164 40.50 -13.38 12.07
C ASP A 164 41.26 -12.27 11.33
N THR A 165 42.57 -12.46 11.12
CA THR A 165 43.35 -11.51 10.30
C THR A 165 43.12 -11.83 8.84
N ILE A 166 42.69 -10.84 8.06
CA ILE A 166 42.46 -10.98 6.63
C ILE A 166 43.61 -10.42 5.80
N ALA A 167 43.82 -10.99 4.63
CA ALA A 167 44.77 -10.53 3.63
C ALA A 167 44.16 -10.53 2.23
N ALA A 168 44.50 -9.53 1.41
CA ALA A 168 44.23 -9.54 -0.03
C ALA A 168 45.15 -8.59 -0.81
N ILE A 169 45.23 -8.82 -2.12
CA ILE A 169 45.89 -7.91 -3.05
C ILE A 169 45.02 -6.65 -3.18
N SER A 170 45.58 -5.49 -2.85
CA SER A 170 44.90 -4.19 -2.85
C SER A 170 45.16 -3.35 -4.12
N THR A 171 45.92 -3.90 -5.07
CA THR A 171 46.13 -3.33 -6.41
C THR A 171 45.36 -4.13 -7.48
N PRO A 172 45.03 -3.53 -8.64
CA PRO A 172 44.40 -4.25 -9.75
C PRO A 172 45.21 -5.50 -10.15
N PRO A 173 44.54 -6.59 -10.57
CA PRO A 173 45.23 -7.76 -11.10
C PRO A 173 45.91 -7.40 -12.44
N GLY A 174 47.13 -7.88 -12.65
CA GLY A 174 47.91 -7.64 -13.86
C GLY A 174 49.39 -7.42 -13.57
N GLU A 175 50.17 -7.13 -14.61
CA GLU A 175 51.58 -6.75 -14.50
C GLU A 175 51.70 -5.26 -14.16
N GLY A 176 52.26 -4.95 -13.00
CA GLY A 176 52.54 -3.59 -12.55
C GLY A 176 53.97 -3.45 -12.05
N ALA A 177 54.45 -2.20 -11.92
CA ALA A 177 55.74 -1.96 -11.28
C ALA A 177 55.73 -2.37 -9.80
N ILE A 178 54.63 -2.04 -9.11
CA ILE A 178 54.41 -2.34 -7.69
C ILE A 178 53.01 -2.93 -7.51
N SER A 179 52.91 -3.91 -6.62
CA SER A 179 51.66 -4.47 -6.11
C SER A 179 51.64 -4.40 -4.59
N ILE A 180 50.44 -4.26 -4.02
CA ILE A 180 50.25 -4.13 -2.57
C ILE A 180 49.46 -5.32 -2.06
N VAL A 181 50.05 -6.08 -1.14
CA VAL A 181 49.33 -7.08 -0.33
C VAL A 181 49.02 -6.46 1.02
N ARG A 182 47.72 -6.30 1.33
CA ARG A 182 47.26 -5.67 2.57
C ARG A 182 46.75 -6.73 3.54
N LEU A 183 47.12 -6.59 4.81
CA LEU A 183 46.62 -7.36 5.94
C LEU A 183 45.82 -6.45 6.88
N SER A 184 44.78 -6.98 7.54
CA SER A 184 44.02 -6.28 8.59
C SER A 184 43.53 -7.25 9.66
N GLY A 185 43.78 -6.94 10.93
CA GLY A 185 43.37 -7.73 12.09
C GLY A 185 44.41 -7.74 13.20
N ASP A 186 44.06 -8.31 14.35
CA ASP A 186 44.90 -8.25 15.57
C ASP A 186 46.28 -8.90 15.40
N HIS A 187 46.40 -9.89 14.51
CA HIS A 187 47.64 -10.59 14.22
C HIS A 187 48.34 -10.08 12.95
N ALA A 188 47.86 -9.01 12.30
CA ALA A 188 48.42 -8.52 11.03
C ALA A 188 49.91 -8.21 11.11
N VAL A 189 50.37 -7.55 12.17
CA VAL A 189 51.79 -7.23 12.36
C VAL A 189 52.60 -8.49 12.65
N ALA A 190 52.08 -9.42 13.47
CA ALA A 190 52.78 -10.67 13.81
C ALA A 190 52.93 -11.59 12.60
N ILE A 191 51.88 -11.72 11.79
CA ILE A 191 51.88 -12.51 10.55
C ILE A 191 52.89 -11.91 9.56
N ALA A 192 52.86 -10.59 9.35
CA ALA A 192 53.82 -9.93 8.48
C ALA A 192 55.27 -10.06 9.00
N ASP A 193 55.49 -9.97 10.31
CA ASP A 193 56.82 -10.13 10.92
C ASP A 193 57.38 -11.54 10.71
N SER A 194 56.52 -12.57 10.71
CA SER A 194 56.94 -13.96 10.54
C SER A 194 57.59 -14.26 9.18
N VAL A 195 57.24 -13.50 8.14
CA VAL A 195 57.78 -13.65 6.79
C VAL A 195 58.76 -12.54 6.41
N TYR A 196 58.84 -11.46 7.19
CA TYR A 196 59.64 -10.29 6.89
C TYR A 196 61.02 -10.35 7.57
N HIS A 197 62.08 -10.10 6.80
CA HIS A 197 63.44 -10.09 7.28
C HIS A 197 64.20 -8.82 6.87
N SER A 198 64.72 -8.10 7.89
CA SER A 198 65.60 -6.94 7.71
C SER A 198 66.68 -6.91 8.81
N GLY A 199 67.57 -7.90 8.80
CA GLY A 199 68.63 -8.01 9.80
C GLY A 199 68.07 -8.36 11.19
N LYS A 200 68.22 -7.46 12.17
CA LYS A 200 67.74 -7.65 13.56
C LYS A 200 66.44 -6.92 13.89
N LYS A 201 65.79 -6.30 12.90
CA LYS A 201 64.64 -5.42 13.11
C LYS A 201 63.35 -6.22 12.92
N SER A 202 62.57 -6.37 13.98
CA SER A 202 61.20 -6.91 13.94
C SER A 202 60.21 -5.78 13.66
N LEU A 203 59.18 -6.06 12.85
CA LEU A 203 58.01 -5.22 12.62
C LEU A 203 57.17 -5.04 13.90
N LEU A 204 57.29 -5.94 14.89
CA LEU A 204 56.59 -5.80 16.17
C LEU A 204 57.12 -4.62 17.00
N ASP A 205 58.37 -4.21 16.81
CA ASP A 205 59.00 -3.14 17.60
C ASP A 205 58.93 -1.77 16.92
N VAL A 206 58.36 -1.68 15.73
CA VAL A 206 58.39 -0.45 14.93
C VAL A 206 57.26 0.51 15.29
N PRO A 207 57.48 1.83 15.14
CA PRO A 207 56.42 2.81 15.33
C PRO A 207 55.30 2.65 14.29
N SER A 208 54.07 2.89 14.71
CA SER A 208 52.91 2.97 13.82
C SER A 208 53.08 4.06 12.76
N HIS A 209 52.52 3.84 11.56
CA HIS A 209 52.58 4.73 10.39
C HIS A 209 54.00 4.95 9.86
N THR A 210 54.79 3.89 9.79
CA THR A 210 56.15 3.92 9.23
C THR A 210 56.33 2.85 8.15
N ILE A 211 57.31 3.08 7.27
CA ILE A 211 57.64 2.19 6.14
C ILE A 211 59.02 1.57 6.39
N HIS A 212 59.16 0.27 6.13
CA HIS A 212 60.37 -0.50 6.37
C HIS A 212 60.78 -1.32 5.17
N TYR A 213 62.04 -1.16 4.78
CA TYR A 213 62.67 -1.91 3.71
C TYR A 213 63.22 -3.24 4.23
N GLY A 214 62.93 -4.33 3.52
CA GLY A 214 63.43 -5.66 3.84
C GLY A 214 63.10 -6.68 2.76
N HIS A 215 63.16 -7.96 3.12
CA HIS A 215 62.88 -9.07 2.22
C HIS A 215 61.75 -9.92 2.79
N ILE A 216 60.88 -10.43 1.93
CA ILE A 216 59.97 -11.52 2.28
C ILE A 216 60.72 -12.83 2.04
N ILE A 217 60.77 -13.68 3.05
CA ILE A 217 61.45 -14.98 3.00
C ILE A 217 60.41 -16.06 3.30
N ASP A 218 60.43 -17.14 2.52
CA ASP A 218 59.66 -18.34 2.83
C ASP A 218 60.27 -19.04 4.05
N PRO A 219 59.54 -19.19 5.18
CA PRO A 219 60.09 -19.80 6.38
C PRO A 219 60.45 -21.28 6.21
N GLU A 220 59.84 -22.01 5.27
CA GLU A 220 60.10 -23.43 5.02
C GLU A 220 61.35 -23.63 4.15
N GLU A 221 61.41 -22.96 3.00
CA GLU A 221 62.51 -23.11 2.02
C GLU A 221 63.71 -22.19 2.32
N GLN A 222 63.54 -21.18 3.19
CA GLN A 222 64.52 -20.13 3.47
C GLN A 222 64.97 -19.35 2.22
N GLU A 223 64.13 -19.32 1.18
CA GLU A 223 64.36 -18.59 -0.05
C GLU A 223 63.74 -17.18 0.01
N VAL A 224 64.44 -16.21 -0.59
CA VAL A 224 63.93 -14.85 -0.73
C VAL A 224 62.89 -14.83 -1.84
N VAL A 225 61.67 -14.44 -1.48
CA VAL A 225 60.52 -14.34 -2.39
C VAL A 225 60.57 -13.01 -3.13
N ASP A 226 60.78 -11.92 -2.40
CA ASP A 226 60.93 -10.59 -2.97
C ASP A 226 61.60 -9.59 -2.02
N GLU A 227 62.14 -8.52 -2.60
CA GLU A 227 62.56 -7.30 -1.92
C GLU A 227 61.36 -6.34 -1.81
N VAL A 228 61.02 -5.89 -0.60
CA VAL A 228 59.75 -5.19 -0.33
C VAL A 228 59.90 -3.95 0.56
N MET A 229 58.89 -3.08 0.49
CA MET A 229 58.66 -2.04 1.50
C MET A 229 57.37 -2.35 2.28
N VAL A 230 57.48 -2.53 3.58
CA VAL A 230 56.36 -2.84 4.48
C VAL A 230 55.92 -1.61 5.27
N SER A 231 54.68 -1.18 5.08
CA SER A 231 54.04 -0.13 5.86
C SER A 231 53.30 -0.74 7.05
N VAL A 232 53.63 -0.32 8.27
CA VAL A 232 52.98 -0.81 9.50
C VAL A 232 52.11 0.30 10.09
N MET A 233 50.80 0.06 10.22
CA MET A 233 49.83 0.99 10.81
C MET A 233 49.05 0.30 11.92
N ARG A 234 49.14 0.81 13.15
CA ARG A 234 48.47 0.22 14.32
C ARG A 234 47.12 0.85 14.62
N ALA A 235 46.19 0.03 15.13
CA ALA A 235 44.91 0.42 15.68
C ALA A 235 45.03 1.51 16.75
N PRO A 236 44.00 2.36 16.94
CA PRO A 236 42.78 2.47 16.13
C PRO A 236 42.95 3.41 14.91
N LYS A 237 44.17 3.91 14.65
CA LYS A 237 44.43 4.94 13.63
C LYS A 237 44.63 4.33 12.25
N THR A 238 43.69 3.49 11.82
CA THR A 238 43.75 2.80 10.52
C THR A 238 42.43 2.92 9.78
N PHE A 239 42.39 2.45 8.54
CA PHE A 239 41.16 2.42 7.75
C PHE A 239 40.12 1.46 8.36
N THR A 240 40.54 0.32 8.89
CA THR A 240 39.65 -0.67 9.52
C THR A 240 39.51 -0.48 11.02
N ARG A 241 40.27 0.43 11.65
CA ARG A 241 40.51 0.51 13.11
C ARG A 241 41.22 -0.72 13.72
N GLU A 242 41.66 -1.66 12.90
CA GLU A 242 42.51 -2.79 13.29
C GLU A 242 43.98 -2.48 12.97
N ASP A 243 44.90 -3.33 13.41
CA ASP A 243 46.27 -3.29 12.90
C ASP A 243 46.25 -3.63 11.40
N ILE A 244 46.88 -2.78 10.58
CA ILE A 244 47.01 -2.93 9.13
C ILE A 244 48.49 -2.99 8.77
N VAL A 245 48.83 -3.94 7.91
CA VAL A 245 50.13 -4.00 7.25
C VAL A 245 49.94 -3.96 5.74
N GLU A 246 50.73 -3.16 5.03
CA GLU A 246 50.79 -3.16 3.57
C GLU A 246 52.18 -3.54 3.10
N ILE A 247 52.29 -4.63 2.35
CA ILE A 247 53.53 -5.11 1.76
C ILE A 247 53.56 -4.66 0.30
N ASN A 248 54.45 -3.71 0.00
CA ASN A 248 54.70 -3.20 -1.35
C ASN A 248 55.79 -4.06 -1.97
N CYS A 249 55.42 -4.88 -2.95
CA CYS A 249 56.28 -5.84 -3.65
C CYS A 249 56.29 -5.56 -5.15
N HIS A 250 57.19 -6.19 -5.89
CA HIS A 250 57.18 -6.14 -7.35
C HIS A 250 55.86 -6.67 -7.89
N GLY A 251 55.23 -5.93 -8.81
CA GLY A 251 53.90 -6.25 -9.35
C GLY A 251 53.85 -7.41 -10.37
N GLY A 252 54.78 -8.37 -10.27
CA GLY A 252 54.76 -9.59 -11.06
C GLY A 252 53.71 -10.56 -10.52
N ILE A 253 52.85 -11.09 -11.40
CA ILE A 253 51.71 -11.94 -11.02
C ILE A 253 52.15 -13.13 -10.13
N VAL A 254 53.29 -13.76 -10.43
CA VAL A 254 53.81 -14.89 -9.65
C VAL A 254 54.26 -14.46 -8.25
N VAL A 255 55.03 -13.37 -8.17
CA VAL A 255 55.57 -12.84 -6.91
C VAL A 255 54.45 -12.45 -5.96
N VAL A 256 53.45 -11.73 -6.45
CA VAL A 256 52.31 -11.27 -5.66
C VAL A 256 51.48 -12.45 -5.13
N ASN A 257 51.23 -13.45 -5.99
CA ASN A 257 50.49 -14.64 -5.57
C ASN A 257 51.28 -15.49 -4.57
N GLN A 258 52.59 -15.66 -4.76
CA GLN A 258 53.44 -16.35 -3.77
C GLN A 258 53.39 -15.63 -2.43
N LEU A 259 53.60 -14.31 -2.41
CA LEU A 259 53.52 -13.49 -1.21
C LEU A 259 52.18 -13.63 -0.51
N LEU A 260 51.07 -13.56 -1.24
CA LEU A 260 49.74 -13.76 -0.67
C LEU A 260 49.61 -15.16 -0.05
N GLN A 261 50.03 -16.22 -0.76
CA GLN A 261 49.98 -17.59 -0.24
C GLN A 261 50.81 -17.77 1.02
N LEU A 262 51.99 -17.15 1.10
CA LEU A 262 52.83 -17.12 2.30
C LEU A 262 52.10 -16.50 3.49
N ILE A 263 51.51 -15.33 3.29
CA ILE A 263 50.72 -14.64 4.32
C ILE A 263 49.51 -15.48 4.77
N LEU A 264 48.84 -16.18 3.85
CA LEU A 264 47.73 -17.06 4.19
C LEU A 264 48.18 -18.28 5.02
N ARG A 265 49.32 -18.91 4.66
CA ARG A 265 49.91 -20.02 5.43
C ARG A 265 50.35 -19.58 6.82
N SER A 266 50.79 -18.34 6.98
CA SER A 266 51.21 -17.77 8.27
C SER A 266 50.04 -17.40 9.20
N GLY A 267 48.78 -17.65 8.81
CA GLY A 267 47.61 -17.50 9.67
C GLY A 267 46.60 -16.45 9.26
N ALA A 268 46.78 -15.79 8.10
CA ALA A 268 45.75 -14.91 7.55
C ALA A 268 44.72 -15.69 6.73
N ARG A 269 43.48 -15.20 6.65
CA ARG A 269 42.48 -15.66 5.69
C ARG A 269 42.41 -14.72 4.48
N LEU A 270 42.03 -15.25 3.32
CA LEU A 270 41.73 -14.42 2.15
C LEU A 270 40.49 -13.55 2.42
N ALA A 271 40.62 -12.24 2.21
CA ALA A 271 39.52 -11.30 2.37
C ALA A 271 38.44 -11.47 1.29
N GLU A 272 37.17 -11.32 1.66
CA GLU A 272 36.07 -11.16 0.70
C GLU A 272 36.18 -9.82 -0.06
N PRO A 273 35.65 -9.70 -1.30
CA PRO A 273 35.56 -8.42 -1.98
C PRO A 273 34.88 -7.35 -1.13
N GLY A 274 35.59 -6.27 -0.84
CA GLY A 274 35.08 -5.17 0.00
C GLY A 274 35.15 -5.41 1.52
N GLU A 275 35.73 -6.53 1.99
CA GLU A 275 35.76 -6.86 3.42
C GLU A 275 36.50 -5.81 4.27
N PHE A 276 37.57 -5.18 3.77
CA PHE A 276 38.23 -4.09 4.50
C PHE A 276 37.28 -2.91 4.77
N THR A 277 36.48 -2.51 3.77
CA THR A 277 35.48 -1.44 3.93
C THR A 277 34.34 -1.88 4.85
N LYS A 278 33.92 -3.16 4.76
CA LYS A 278 32.95 -3.78 5.69
C LYS A 278 33.46 -3.72 7.14
N ARG A 279 34.73 -4.04 7.40
CA ARG A 279 35.35 -3.92 8.73
C ARG A 279 35.46 -2.47 9.19
N ALA A 280 35.85 -1.56 8.30
CA ALA A 280 35.83 -0.12 8.59
C ALA A 280 34.44 0.36 9.05
N PHE A 281 33.37 -0.15 8.43
CA PHE A 281 32.00 0.14 8.85
C PHE A 281 31.65 -0.51 10.20
N LEU A 282 31.91 -1.82 10.36
CA LEU A 282 31.60 -2.55 11.60
C LEU A 282 32.34 -1.98 12.82
N ASN A 283 33.58 -1.54 12.64
CA ASN A 283 34.37 -0.92 13.70
C ASN A 283 34.04 0.56 13.89
N GLY A 284 33.03 1.10 13.18
CA GLY A 284 32.54 2.47 13.31
C GLY A 284 33.52 3.54 12.82
N ARG A 285 34.44 3.20 11.91
CA ARG A 285 35.37 4.15 11.27
C ARG A 285 34.67 5.02 10.24
N VAL A 286 33.77 4.39 9.47
CA VAL A 286 32.95 5.00 8.42
C VAL A 286 31.50 4.54 8.61
N ASP A 287 30.53 5.31 8.15
CA ASP A 287 29.15 4.83 8.02
C ASP A 287 28.90 4.19 6.63
N LEU A 288 27.69 3.66 6.43
CA LEU A 288 27.33 2.94 5.21
C LEU A 288 27.36 3.85 3.96
N SER A 289 26.98 5.12 4.10
CA SER A 289 27.00 6.05 2.97
C SER A 289 28.42 6.43 2.57
N GLN A 290 29.33 6.55 3.54
CA GLN A 290 30.76 6.72 3.29
C GLN A 290 31.38 5.46 2.68
N ALA A 291 30.99 4.27 3.13
CA ALA A 291 31.44 3.00 2.56
C ALA A 291 31.04 2.85 1.07
N GLU A 292 29.82 3.25 0.71
CA GLU A 292 29.37 3.30 -0.68
C GLU A 292 30.15 4.33 -1.50
N ALA A 293 30.46 5.48 -0.90
CA ALA A 293 31.21 6.54 -1.55
C ALA A 293 32.66 6.15 -1.90
N VAL A 294 33.27 5.19 -1.19
CA VAL A 294 34.57 4.60 -1.60
C VAL A 294 34.45 3.97 -3.00
N MET A 295 33.39 3.19 -3.25
CA MET A 295 33.16 2.56 -4.55
C MET A 295 32.81 3.59 -5.62
N ASP A 296 32.00 4.58 -5.28
CA ASP A 296 31.64 5.66 -6.21
C ASP A 296 32.87 6.50 -6.58
N LEU A 297 33.82 6.72 -5.65
CA LEU A 297 35.08 7.40 -5.92
C LEU A 297 35.96 6.60 -6.88
N ILE A 298 36.12 5.29 -6.64
CA ILE A 298 36.90 4.40 -7.51
C ILE A 298 36.29 4.34 -8.92
N ARG A 299 34.96 4.38 -9.03
CA ARG A 299 34.23 4.27 -10.30
C ARG A 299 33.99 5.61 -11.00
N ALA A 300 34.24 6.74 -10.33
CA ALA A 300 33.93 8.07 -10.83
C ALA A 300 34.52 8.30 -12.24
N LYS A 301 33.67 8.74 -13.17
CA LYS A 301 34.03 8.95 -14.58
C LYS A 301 34.17 10.42 -14.98
N THR A 302 33.81 11.35 -14.09
CA THR A 302 33.94 12.80 -14.30
C THR A 302 34.40 13.49 -13.01
N ASP A 303 35.01 14.67 -13.13
CA ASP A 303 35.42 15.48 -11.97
C ASP A 303 34.25 15.80 -11.03
N ARG A 304 33.05 15.99 -11.58
CA ARG A 304 31.83 16.23 -10.79
C ARG A 304 31.39 14.98 -10.04
N ALA A 305 31.38 13.82 -10.69
CA ALA A 305 31.08 12.55 -10.02
C ALA A 305 32.07 12.25 -8.90
N MET A 306 33.37 12.51 -9.15
CA MET A 306 34.43 12.41 -8.14
C MET A 306 34.18 13.38 -6.99
N SER A 307 33.84 14.64 -7.27
CA SER A 307 33.55 15.64 -6.23
C SER A 307 32.36 15.24 -5.36
N VAL A 308 31.29 14.68 -5.95
CA VAL A 308 30.14 14.15 -5.19
C VAL A 308 30.57 12.99 -4.29
N ALA A 309 31.37 12.06 -4.82
CA ALA A 309 31.88 10.93 -4.04
C ALA A 309 32.80 11.38 -2.88
N ILE A 310 33.68 12.37 -3.10
CA ILE A 310 34.53 12.96 -2.05
C ILE A 310 33.66 13.61 -0.96
N ASN A 311 32.69 14.44 -1.34
CA ASN A 311 31.79 15.11 -0.39
C ASN A 311 30.99 14.09 0.45
N GLN A 312 30.59 12.96 -0.14
CA GLN A 312 29.92 11.88 0.57
C GLN A 312 30.89 11.10 1.47
N LEU A 313 32.13 10.85 1.03
CA LEU A 313 33.21 10.27 1.83
C LEU A 313 33.56 11.13 3.06
N ASP A 314 33.57 12.45 2.92
CA ASP A 314 33.76 13.41 4.02
C ASP A 314 32.58 13.43 5.01
N GLY A 315 31.46 12.78 4.65
CA GLY A 315 30.31 12.60 5.52
C GLY A 315 29.26 13.69 5.43
N ASN A 316 29.22 14.51 4.37
CA ASN A 316 28.23 15.59 4.23
C ASN A 316 26.79 15.06 4.31
N LEU A 317 26.48 13.99 3.58
CA LEU A 317 25.18 13.33 3.65
C LEU A 317 24.90 12.81 5.07
N SER A 318 25.88 12.15 5.69
CA SER A 318 25.76 11.61 7.04
C SER A 318 25.50 12.67 8.10
N HIS A 319 26.18 13.81 7.99
CA HIS A 319 26.00 14.95 8.90
C HIS A 319 24.61 15.56 8.76
N LEU A 320 24.14 15.73 7.52
CA LEU A 320 22.80 16.21 7.23
C LEU A 320 21.73 15.26 7.77
N ILE A 321 21.81 13.96 7.46
CA ILE A 321 20.87 12.95 7.95
C ILE A 321 20.89 12.85 9.48
N ARG A 322 22.07 12.92 10.11
CA ARG A 322 22.18 12.89 11.57
C ARG A 322 21.52 14.11 12.21
N ARG A 323 21.64 15.29 11.59
CA ARG A 323 20.97 16.52 12.04
C ARG A 323 19.44 16.37 11.94
N LEU A 324 18.92 15.97 10.78
CA LEU A 324 17.47 15.74 10.60
C LEU A 324 16.94 14.69 11.57
N ARG A 325 17.68 13.59 11.77
CA ARG A 325 17.31 12.56 12.75
C ARG A 325 17.28 13.11 14.17
N GLN A 326 18.24 13.95 14.55
CA GLN A 326 18.28 14.59 15.86
C GLN A 326 17.07 15.50 16.08
N GLU A 327 16.70 16.31 15.07
CA GLU A 327 15.50 17.16 15.11
C GLU A 327 14.21 16.34 15.29
N ILE A 328 14.09 15.20 14.60
CA ILE A 328 12.95 14.28 14.76
C ILE A 328 12.92 13.68 16.16
N LEU A 329 14.07 13.20 16.68
CA LEU A 329 14.15 12.62 18.03
C LEU A 329 13.83 13.63 19.13
N GLU A 330 14.27 14.88 19.01
CA GLU A 330 13.94 15.96 19.94
C GLU A 330 12.45 16.30 19.90
N THR A 331 11.85 16.34 18.70
CA THR A 331 10.42 16.55 18.54
C THR A 331 9.62 15.40 19.17
N LEU A 332 10.04 14.15 18.92
CA LEU A 332 9.39 12.97 19.48
C LEU A 332 9.50 12.92 21.01
N ALA A 333 10.67 13.24 21.57
CA ALA A 333 10.85 13.36 23.01
C ALA A 333 9.93 14.44 23.63
N GLN A 334 9.77 15.59 22.96
CA GLN A 334 8.84 16.63 23.41
C GLN A 334 7.38 16.16 23.36
N VAL A 335 7.01 15.42 22.32
CA VAL A 335 5.66 14.83 22.18
C VAL A 335 5.41 13.77 23.27
N GLU A 336 6.39 12.90 23.56
CA GLU A 336 6.30 11.92 24.65
C GLU A 336 6.11 12.60 26.00
N VAL A 337 6.89 13.64 26.31
CA VAL A 337 6.73 14.43 27.54
C VAL A 337 5.32 15.04 27.62
N ASN A 338 4.80 15.54 26.51
CA ASN A 338 3.47 16.15 26.46
C ASN A 338 2.35 15.10 26.64
N ILE A 339 2.56 13.86 26.19
CA ILE A 339 1.65 12.72 26.41
C ILE A 339 1.68 12.27 27.87
N ASP A 340 2.87 12.18 28.47
CA ASP A 340 3.06 11.73 29.85
C ASP A 340 2.55 12.74 30.89
N TYR A 341 2.57 14.04 30.56
CA TYR A 341 2.18 15.13 31.47
C TYR A 341 1.11 16.08 30.87
N PRO A 342 -0.13 15.62 30.63
CA PRO A 342 -1.19 16.41 29.99
C PRO A 342 -1.83 17.48 30.89
N GLU A 343 -1.28 17.72 32.09
CA GLU A 343 -1.93 18.48 33.17
C GLU A 343 -1.97 20.01 32.96
N TYR A 344 -1.34 20.52 31.90
CA TYR A 344 -1.31 21.94 31.56
C TYR A 344 -2.30 22.22 30.41
N ASP A 345 -3.23 23.14 30.63
CA ASP A 345 -4.09 23.69 29.57
C ASP A 345 -3.18 24.24 28.44
N ASP A 346 -3.45 23.87 27.19
CA ASP A 346 -2.74 24.22 25.94
C ASP A 346 -1.64 23.24 25.43
N VAL A 347 -1.31 22.16 26.16
CA VAL A 347 -0.24 21.22 25.74
C VAL A 347 -0.53 20.56 24.38
N GLU A 348 -1.77 20.15 24.13
CA GLU A 348 -2.14 19.44 22.90
C GLU A 348 -2.06 20.33 21.64
N GLU A 349 -2.52 21.58 21.73
CA GLU A 349 -2.46 22.53 20.61
C GLU A 349 -1.00 22.92 20.30
N LEU A 350 -0.18 23.17 21.34
CA LEU A 350 1.26 23.41 21.19
C LEU A 350 1.99 22.19 20.60
N THR A 351 1.63 20.98 21.01
CA THR A 351 2.20 19.73 20.46
C THR A 351 1.88 19.58 18.98
N THR A 352 0.64 19.87 18.61
CA THR A 352 0.16 19.76 17.23
C THR A 352 0.84 20.79 16.32
N GLN A 353 0.95 22.05 16.76
CA GLN A 353 1.68 23.08 16.03
C GLN A 353 3.18 22.73 15.88
N LEU A 354 3.81 22.25 16.96
CA LEU A 354 5.21 21.80 16.93
C LEU A 354 5.43 20.67 15.93
N LEU A 355 4.55 19.65 15.93
CA LEU A 355 4.62 18.53 15.00
C LEU A 355 4.49 18.99 13.55
N LEU A 356 3.52 19.88 13.25
CA LEU A 356 3.33 20.43 11.90
C LEU A 356 4.56 21.23 11.43
N GLU A 357 5.05 22.15 12.25
CA GLU A 357 6.20 22.99 11.93
C GLU A 357 7.44 22.11 11.66
N LYS A 358 7.70 21.13 12.53
CA LYS A 358 8.84 20.22 12.39
C LYS A 358 8.70 19.28 11.21
N ALA A 359 7.51 18.75 10.96
CA ALA A 359 7.26 17.89 9.80
C ALA A 359 7.46 18.66 8.49
N GLN A 360 6.99 19.92 8.40
CA GLN A 360 7.21 20.76 7.22
C GLN A 360 8.68 21.12 7.03
N GLN A 361 9.38 21.50 8.11
CA GLN A 361 10.79 21.86 8.07
C GLN A 361 11.66 20.69 7.59
N VAL A 362 11.48 19.50 8.15
CA VAL A 362 12.22 18.29 7.75
C VAL A 362 11.82 17.86 6.33
N GLY A 363 10.53 17.94 5.99
CA GLY A 363 10.02 17.61 4.65
C GLY A 363 10.69 18.44 3.56
N GLN A 364 10.80 19.76 3.73
CA GLN A 364 11.47 20.65 2.77
C GLN A 364 12.95 20.29 2.56
N GLN A 365 13.65 19.83 3.60
CA GLN A 365 15.05 19.41 3.50
C GLN A 365 15.17 18.08 2.71
N ILE A 366 14.24 17.16 2.91
CA ILE A 366 14.16 15.91 2.13
C ILE A 366 13.83 16.20 0.67
N ASP A 367 12.87 17.09 0.40
CA ASP A 367 12.50 17.47 -0.96
C ASP A 367 13.67 18.11 -1.72
N ALA A 368 14.46 18.96 -1.04
CA ALA A 368 15.69 19.53 -1.61
C ALA A 368 16.72 18.45 -2.00
N LEU A 369 16.84 17.37 -1.20
CA LEU A 369 17.71 16.24 -1.53
C LEU A 369 17.17 15.42 -2.72
N LEU A 370 15.85 15.17 -2.76
CA LEU A 370 15.19 14.43 -3.83
C LEU A 370 15.23 15.18 -5.17
N LEU A 371 15.15 16.51 -5.14
CA LEU A 371 15.30 17.36 -6.32
C LEU A 371 16.68 17.17 -6.98
N ASN A 372 17.72 17.03 -6.16
CA ASN A 372 19.10 16.76 -6.60
C ASN A 372 19.35 15.29 -6.94
N ALA A 373 18.44 14.38 -6.58
CA ALA A 373 18.65 12.94 -6.72
C ALA A 373 18.75 12.49 -8.18
N LYS A 374 17.95 13.07 -9.07
CA LYS A 374 18.00 12.76 -10.51
C LYS A 374 19.36 13.06 -11.12
N GLN A 375 19.95 14.20 -10.74
CA GLN A 375 21.31 14.57 -11.17
C GLN A 375 22.36 13.67 -10.53
N GLY A 376 22.24 13.38 -9.23
CA GLY A 376 23.14 12.47 -8.51
C GLY A 376 23.17 11.07 -9.11
N LYS A 377 22.01 10.51 -9.49
CA LYS A 377 21.89 9.21 -10.15
C LYS A 377 22.63 9.18 -11.48
N ILE A 378 22.43 10.20 -12.33
CA ILE A 378 23.10 10.28 -13.65
C ILE A 378 24.61 10.49 -13.49
N LEU A 379 25.07 11.29 -12.52
CA LEU A 379 26.50 11.44 -12.24
C LEU A 379 27.16 10.11 -11.83
N ARG A 380 26.41 9.18 -11.24
CA ARG A 380 26.90 7.88 -10.80
C ARG A 380 26.79 6.79 -11.87
N GLU A 381 25.62 6.66 -12.50
CA GLU A 381 25.29 5.58 -13.44
C GLU A 381 25.64 5.93 -14.89
N GLY A 382 25.84 7.21 -15.20
CA GLY A 382 25.97 7.70 -16.56
C GLY A 382 24.63 8.05 -17.21
N LEU A 383 24.67 8.97 -18.16
CA LEU A 383 23.55 9.29 -19.05
C LEU A 383 23.58 8.33 -20.24
N SER A 384 22.64 7.40 -20.28
CA SER A 384 22.50 6.44 -21.39
C SER A 384 22.29 7.19 -22.70
N THR A 385 23.30 7.16 -23.58
CA THR A 385 23.34 7.94 -24.81
C THR A 385 23.47 7.02 -26.02
N ALA A 386 22.51 7.09 -26.94
CA ALA A 386 22.56 6.35 -28.21
C ALA A 386 22.99 7.26 -29.36
N ILE A 387 23.98 6.84 -30.14
CA ILE A 387 24.39 7.51 -31.38
C ILE A 387 23.79 6.76 -32.57
N ILE A 388 22.81 7.38 -33.24
CA ILE A 388 22.08 6.76 -34.35
C ILE A 388 22.25 7.56 -35.64
N GLY A 389 21.90 6.93 -36.76
CA GLY A 389 22.04 7.49 -38.10
C GLY A 389 22.32 6.38 -39.11
N ARG A 390 22.25 6.69 -40.40
CA ARG A 390 22.57 5.74 -41.47
C ARG A 390 24.04 5.35 -41.53
N PRO A 391 24.43 4.29 -42.26
CA PRO A 391 25.83 4.04 -42.60
C PRO A 391 26.50 5.29 -43.22
N ASN A 392 27.78 5.50 -42.95
CA ASN A 392 28.61 6.55 -43.55
C ASN A 392 28.20 8.02 -43.29
N VAL A 393 27.26 8.30 -42.38
CA VAL A 393 26.94 9.68 -41.94
C VAL A 393 27.99 10.27 -40.98
N GLY A 394 28.93 9.46 -40.50
CA GLY A 394 30.01 9.86 -39.59
C GLY A 394 29.78 9.51 -38.10
N LYS A 395 28.90 8.55 -37.80
CA LYS A 395 28.70 8.03 -36.43
C LYS A 395 30.01 7.56 -35.79
N SER A 396 30.78 6.73 -36.50
CA SER A 396 32.07 6.20 -36.06
C SER A 396 33.08 7.31 -35.79
N SER A 397 33.10 8.34 -36.64
CA SER A 397 33.96 9.50 -36.47
C SER A 397 33.57 10.29 -35.21
N LEU A 398 32.28 10.54 -35.00
CA LEU A 398 31.77 11.26 -33.82
C LEU A 398 32.08 10.49 -32.53
N LEU A 399 31.87 9.18 -32.54
CA LEU A 399 32.19 8.32 -31.41
C LEU A 399 33.69 8.37 -31.10
N ASN A 400 34.55 8.24 -32.11
CA ASN A 400 36.00 8.38 -31.92
C ASN A 400 36.36 9.77 -31.38
N TYR A 401 35.74 10.85 -31.86
CA TYR A 401 35.96 12.18 -31.33
C TYR A 401 35.62 12.25 -29.83
N LEU A 402 34.44 11.77 -29.44
CA LEU A 402 34.00 11.72 -28.05
C LEU A 402 34.94 10.87 -27.18
N LEU A 403 35.44 9.74 -27.68
CA LEU A 403 36.41 8.90 -26.95
C LEU A 403 37.81 9.51 -26.81
N HIS A 404 38.20 10.46 -27.65
CA HIS A 404 39.58 10.98 -27.72
C HIS A 404 39.83 12.27 -26.94
N GLU A 405 38.82 13.07 -26.60
CA GLU A 405 39.07 14.38 -25.94
C GLU A 405 39.55 14.26 -24.49
N GLU A 406 38.97 13.39 -23.67
CA GLU A 406 39.47 13.12 -22.32
C GLU A 406 39.12 11.69 -21.93
N LYS A 407 40.06 10.74 -22.09
CA LYS A 407 39.89 9.38 -21.56
C LYS A 407 39.66 9.46 -20.05
N ALA A 408 38.40 9.36 -19.61
CA ALA A 408 38.06 8.93 -18.26
C ALA A 408 38.45 7.45 -18.14
N ILE A 409 39.74 7.19 -17.92
CA ILE A 409 40.38 5.89 -17.62
C ILE A 409 39.57 4.68 -18.13
N VAL A 410 39.90 4.23 -19.35
CA VAL A 410 39.49 2.91 -19.82
C VAL A 410 40.29 1.88 -19.01
N THR A 411 39.65 1.21 -18.06
CA THR A 411 40.26 0.07 -17.36
C THR A 411 39.99 -1.19 -18.17
N GLU A 412 41.00 -1.72 -18.86
CA GLU A 412 41.00 -3.13 -19.27
C GLU A 412 41.40 -3.99 -18.07
N ILE A 413 40.48 -4.20 -17.11
CA ILE A 413 40.75 -5.15 -16.01
C ILE A 413 39.96 -6.43 -16.29
N ALA A 414 40.64 -7.37 -16.94
CA ALA A 414 40.25 -8.77 -16.92
C ALA A 414 40.40 -9.31 -15.48
N GLY A 415 39.35 -9.89 -14.89
CA GLY A 415 39.50 -10.59 -13.61
C GLY A 415 38.26 -10.76 -12.72
N THR A 416 37.19 -9.99 -12.91
CA THR A 416 35.97 -10.13 -12.11
C THR A 416 34.73 -10.15 -13.01
N THR A 417 34.31 -11.37 -13.35
CA THR A 417 32.96 -11.77 -13.80
C THR A 417 32.24 -10.91 -14.85
N ARG A 418 32.37 -11.34 -16.12
CA ARG A 418 31.34 -11.48 -17.18
C ARG A 418 30.41 -10.32 -17.61
N ASP A 419 30.70 -9.07 -17.26
CA ASP A 419 29.84 -7.96 -17.73
C ASP A 419 30.38 -7.25 -18.98
N VAL A 420 29.41 -6.80 -19.80
CA VAL A 420 29.56 -6.08 -21.07
C VAL A 420 30.55 -4.92 -20.93
N ILE A 421 31.44 -4.72 -21.91
CA ILE A 421 32.32 -3.55 -21.96
C ILE A 421 31.43 -2.33 -22.23
N GLU A 422 31.08 -1.58 -21.17
CA GLU A 422 30.40 -0.31 -21.27
C GLU A 422 31.43 0.82 -21.41
N GLU A 423 31.34 1.61 -22.48
CA GLU A 423 32.23 2.75 -22.72
C GLU A 423 31.61 4.05 -22.19
N TYR A 424 32.38 4.78 -21.38
CA TYR A 424 31.98 6.06 -20.80
C TYR A 424 32.81 7.20 -21.38
N VAL A 425 32.17 8.32 -21.68
CA VAL A 425 32.81 9.57 -22.12
C VAL A 425 32.46 10.70 -21.16
N ASN A 426 33.45 11.50 -20.77
CA ASN A 426 33.22 12.74 -20.04
C ASN A 426 32.94 13.88 -21.04
N VAL A 427 31.72 14.42 -21.04
CA VAL A 427 31.37 15.62 -21.82
C VAL A 427 31.05 16.76 -20.87
N ARG A 428 31.98 17.71 -20.70
CA ARG A 428 31.84 18.88 -19.81
C ARG A 428 31.31 18.52 -18.40
N GLY A 429 31.78 17.40 -17.85
CA GLY A 429 31.40 16.89 -16.52
C GLY A 429 30.19 15.95 -16.51
N VAL A 430 29.53 15.70 -17.65
CA VAL A 430 28.45 14.72 -17.80
C VAL A 430 29.05 13.37 -18.22
N PRO A 431 28.88 12.30 -17.43
CA PRO A 431 29.26 10.95 -17.86
C PRO A 431 28.25 10.46 -18.90
N LEU A 432 28.63 10.33 -20.16
CA LEU A 432 27.82 9.67 -21.18
C LEU A 432 28.13 8.17 -21.16
N LYS A 433 27.12 7.36 -20.93
CA LYS A 433 27.19 5.91 -21.10
C LYS A 433 26.79 5.58 -22.53
N LEU A 434 27.74 5.21 -23.38
CA LEU A 434 27.44 4.90 -24.78
C LEU A 434 26.79 3.51 -24.86
N ILE A 435 25.53 3.45 -25.29
CA ILE A 435 24.83 2.18 -25.48
C ILE A 435 25.26 1.58 -26.82
N ASP A 436 25.93 0.42 -26.74
CA ASP A 436 26.15 -0.57 -27.80
C ASP A 436 26.22 -0.02 -29.24
N THR A 437 27.36 0.57 -29.58
CA THR A 437 27.77 0.83 -30.97
C THR A 437 28.70 -0.27 -31.50
N ALA A 438 28.61 -1.52 -31.00
CA ALA A 438 29.53 -2.63 -31.31
C ALA A 438 29.38 -3.21 -32.75
N GLY A 439 29.48 -2.33 -33.74
CA GLY A 439 29.65 -2.64 -35.16
C GLY A 439 30.92 -2.05 -35.76
N ILE A 440 31.96 -1.75 -34.96
CA ILE A 440 33.22 -1.17 -35.47
C ILE A 440 34.46 -1.86 -34.88
N ARG A 441 34.42 -3.19 -34.77
CA ARG A 441 35.61 -4.00 -35.07
C ARG A 441 35.33 -4.66 -36.42
N GLU A 442 36.24 -4.48 -37.37
CA GLU A 442 36.14 -4.95 -38.76
C GLU A 442 35.58 -6.37 -38.84
N THR A 443 34.36 -6.53 -39.35
CA THR A 443 33.89 -7.82 -39.84
C THR A 443 33.16 -7.62 -41.16
N ASP A 444 33.82 -8.10 -42.22
CA ASP A 444 33.24 -8.28 -43.54
C ASP A 444 32.20 -9.41 -43.48
N ASP A 445 30.93 -9.15 -43.17
CA ASP A 445 29.84 -9.97 -43.72
C ASP A 445 28.42 -9.43 -43.43
N VAL A 446 27.53 -9.71 -44.39
CA VAL A 446 26.09 -9.43 -44.55
C VAL A 446 25.24 -9.29 -43.25
N VAL A 447 25.25 -8.12 -42.61
CA VAL A 447 24.36 -7.77 -41.46
C VAL A 447 23.54 -6.49 -41.74
N GLU A 448 22.76 -6.48 -42.81
CA GLU A 448 21.95 -5.29 -43.20
C GLU A 448 20.51 -5.30 -42.62
N ARG A 449 19.98 -6.44 -42.18
CA ARG A 449 18.58 -6.53 -41.66
C ARG A 449 18.47 -6.52 -40.13
N ILE A 450 19.56 -6.83 -39.42
CA ILE A 450 19.60 -6.88 -37.96
C ILE A 450 19.79 -5.45 -37.37
N GLY A 451 20.26 -4.48 -38.17
CA GLY A 451 20.53 -3.11 -37.72
C GLY A 451 19.31 -2.28 -37.31
N VAL A 452 18.14 -2.51 -37.93
CA VAL A 452 16.91 -1.72 -37.66
C VAL A 452 16.25 -2.15 -36.34
N GLU A 453 16.11 -3.46 -36.09
CA GLU A 453 15.62 -3.97 -34.79
C GLU A 453 16.56 -3.62 -33.64
N ARG A 454 17.88 -3.68 -33.86
CA ARG A 454 18.90 -3.27 -32.88
C ARG A 454 18.80 -1.78 -32.55
N SER A 455 18.61 -0.91 -33.56
CA SER A 455 18.41 0.53 -33.33
C SER A 455 17.16 0.80 -32.52
N ARG A 456 16.05 0.09 -32.77
CA ARG A 456 14.82 0.21 -31.98
C ARG A 456 15.00 -0.22 -30.53
N LYS A 457 15.80 -1.26 -30.27
CA LYS A 457 16.12 -1.66 -28.89
C LYS A 457 16.93 -0.58 -28.16
N ALA A 458 17.98 -0.04 -28.82
CA ALA A 458 18.80 1.03 -28.25
C ALA A 458 18.00 2.32 -27.98
N LEU A 459 17.01 2.65 -28.82
CA LEU A 459 16.10 3.78 -28.60
C LEU A 459 15.23 3.63 -27.34
N GLY A 460 14.86 2.41 -26.96
CA GLY A 460 14.07 2.17 -25.75
C GLY A 460 14.86 2.33 -24.45
N GLU A 461 16.18 2.16 -24.50
CA GLU A 461 17.07 2.21 -23.33
C GLU A 461 17.81 3.55 -23.17
N ALA A 462 17.75 4.44 -24.16
CA ALA A 462 18.50 5.70 -24.19
C ALA A 462 17.75 6.87 -23.52
N ASP A 463 18.43 7.56 -22.60
CA ASP A 463 17.97 8.82 -21.99
C ASP A 463 18.21 10.03 -22.92
N LEU A 464 19.20 9.92 -23.81
CA LEU A 464 19.59 10.92 -24.80
C LEU A 464 19.93 10.26 -26.14
N ILE A 465 19.42 10.83 -27.23
CA ILE A 465 19.69 10.35 -28.59
C ILE A 465 20.47 11.39 -29.37
N LEU A 466 21.64 11.01 -29.90
CA LEU A 466 22.39 11.79 -30.88
C LEU A 466 22.08 11.26 -32.29
N LEU A 467 21.22 11.95 -33.03
CA LEU A 467 20.86 11.58 -34.41
C LEU A 467 21.79 12.26 -35.41
N VAL A 468 22.66 11.50 -36.07
CA VAL A 468 23.63 12.02 -37.04
C VAL A 468 23.10 11.89 -38.47
N LEU A 469 23.01 13.01 -39.17
CA LEU A 469 22.63 13.11 -40.58
C LEU A 469 23.81 13.60 -41.43
N ASN A 470 23.94 13.13 -42.67
CA ASN A 470 24.92 13.67 -43.61
C ASN A 470 24.32 14.89 -44.33
N GLN A 471 24.85 16.09 -44.05
CA GLN A 471 24.33 17.33 -44.63
C GLN A 471 24.68 17.54 -46.11
N SER A 472 25.68 16.80 -46.61
CA SER A 472 26.11 16.84 -48.01
C SER A 472 25.26 15.98 -48.95
N GLU A 473 24.23 15.32 -48.44
CA GLU A 473 23.30 14.49 -49.20
C GLU A 473 21.86 14.97 -48.94
N ALA A 474 20.95 14.69 -49.87
CA ALA A 474 19.52 14.85 -49.61
C ALA A 474 19.03 13.79 -48.60
N LEU A 475 17.99 14.13 -47.82
CA LEU A 475 17.38 13.19 -46.87
C LEU A 475 16.89 11.92 -47.59
N THR A 476 17.45 10.79 -47.20
CA THR A 476 17.06 9.47 -47.70
C THR A 476 15.78 8.96 -47.00
N ALA A 477 15.23 7.84 -47.47
CA ALA A 477 14.10 7.20 -46.82
C ALA A 477 14.43 6.75 -45.38
N GLU A 478 15.62 6.21 -45.13
CA GLU A 478 16.04 5.79 -43.79
C GLU A 478 16.27 6.99 -42.85
N ASP A 479 16.75 8.14 -43.35
CA ASP A 479 16.83 9.35 -42.50
C ASP A 479 15.45 9.79 -42.01
N ARG A 480 14.45 9.76 -42.90
CA ARG A 480 13.07 10.11 -42.58
C ARG A 480 12.48 9.11 -41.57
N GLU A 481 12.75 7.81 -41.74
CA GLU A 481 12.32 6.79 -40.78
C GLU A 481 12.95 7.02 -39.39
N LEU A 482 14.23 7.37 -39.31
CA LEU A 482 14.89 7.69 -38.02
C LEU A 482 14.37 9.00 -37.39
N LEU A 483 14.09 10.02 -38.20
CA LEU A 483 13.49 11.28 -37.74
C LEU A 483 12.08 11.07 -37.18
N GLU A 484 11.28 10.22 -37.81
CA GLU A 484 9.95 9.82 -37.33
C GLU A 484 10.05 8.93 -36.09
N ALA A 485 10.94 7.93 -36.10
CA ALA A 485 11.09 6.99 -34.98
C ALA A 485 11.60 7.65 -33.68
N THR A 486 12.28 8.79 -33.78
CA THR A 486 12.78 9.54 -32.62
C THR A 486 11.91 10.72 -32.22
N GLN A 487 10.78 10.93 -32.90
CA GLN A 487 9.89 12.05 -32.62
C GLN A 487 9.24 11.89 -31.24
N GLY A 488 9.42 12.88 -30.36
CA GLY A 488 8.94 12.85 -28.97
C GLY A 488 9.94 12.29 -27.95
N LEU A 489 11.09 11.76 -28.39
CA LEU A 489 12.19 11.37 -27.51
C LEU A 489 13.16 12.55 -27.30
N LYS A 490 13.94 12.52 -26.22
CA LYS A 490 15.01 13.52 -25.99
C LYS A 490 16.16 13.30 -26.98
N ARG A 491 16.24 14.14 -28.00
CA ARG A 491 17.24 14.02 -29.07
C ARG A 491 17.98 15.33 -29.35
N ILE A 492 19.21 15.19 -29.81
CA ILE A 492 20.00 16.23 -30.48
C ILE A 492 20.26 15.75 -31.89
N VAL A 493 19.92 16.57 -32.89
CA VAL A 493 20.14 16.24 -34.30
C VAL A 493 21.40 16.93 -34.80
N LEU A 494 22.32 16.15 -35.33
CA LEU A 494 23.64 16.57 -35.77
C LEU A 494 23.72 16.53 -37.30
N LEU A 495 23.79 17.70 -37.94
CA LEU A 495 24.08 17.83 -39.37
C LEU A 495 25.60 17.72 -39.56
N ASN A 496 26.09 16.51 -39.81
CA ASN A 496 27.51 16.24 -39.96
C ASN A 496 28.01 16.41 -41.42
N LYS A 497 29.33 16.57 -41.57
CA LYS A 497 30.07 16.81 -42.82
C LYS A 497 29.90 18.21 -43.40
N THR A 498 29.89 19.25 -42.57
CA THR A 498 29.87 20.64 -43.03
C THR A 498 31.11 21.07 -43.83
N ASP A 499 32.16 20.23 -43.85
CA ASP A 499 33.31 20.35 -44.76
C ASP A 499 32.93 20.19 -46.25
N LEU A 500 31.75 19.65 -46.54
CA LEU A 500 31.21 19.49 -47.89
C LEU A 500 30.06 20.50 -48.15
N PRO A 501 29.77 20.83 -49.42
CA PRO A 501 28.61 21.67 -49.75
C PRO A 501 27.29 21.05 -49.27
N SER A 502 26.41 21.88 -48.72
CA SER A 502 25.11 21.42 -48.24
C SER A 502 24.16 21.06 -49.39
N HIS A 503 23.53 19.90 -49.27
CA HIS A 503 22.47 19.44 -50.17
C HIS A 503 21.13 19.22 -49.46
N LEU A 504 21.04 19.56 -48.18
CA LEU A 504 19.80 19.50 -47.40
C LEU A 504 18.92 20.74 -47.64
N SER A 505 17.65 20.51 -47.95
CA SER A 505 16.64 21.56 -47.99
C SER A 505 16.21 21.91 -46.56
N GLN A 506 16.36 23.18 -46.16
CA GLN A 506 15.83 23.67 -44.87
C GLN A 506 14.32 23.41 -44.73
N THR A 507 13.59 23.49 -45.85
CA THR A 507 12.15 23.22 -45.88
C THR A 507 11.85 21.76 -45.54
N ASP A 508 12.68 20.83 -46.01
CA ASP A 508 12.51 19.39 -45.74
C ASP A 508 12.82 19.04 -44.27
N LEU A 509 13.80 19.71 -43.65
CA LEU A 509 14.14 19.52 -42.23
C LEU A 509 13.09 20.10 -41.29
N SER A 510 12.55 21.28 -41.62
CA SER A 510 11.55 22.00 -40.81
C SER A 510 10.24 21.22 -40.60
N ALA A 511 9.95 20.22 -41.44
CA ALA A 511 8.80 19.33 -41.27
C ALA A 511 8.95 18.36 -40.07
N TYR A 512 10.19 18.09 -39.64
CA TYR A 512 10.50 17.08 -38.63
C TYR A 512 11.16 17.66 -37.37
N LEU A 513 11.71 18.88 -37.41
CA LEU A 513 12.63 19.41 -36.39
C LEU A 513 12.29 20.84 -35.97
N SER A 514 12.52 21.13 -34.68
CA SER A 514 12.55 22.49 -34.13
C SER A 514 13.97 23.09 -34.23
N GLU A 515 14.12 24.41 -34.31
CA GLU A 515 15.45 25.05 -34.43
C GLU A 515 16.39 24.75 -33.24
N ASP A 516 15.83 24.54 -32.04
CA ASP A 516 16.60 24.26 -30.82
C ASP A 516 17.21 22.84 -30.77
N GLU A 517 16.79 21.93 -31.66
CA GLU A 517 17.25 20.53 -31.71
C GLU A 517 18.46 20.31 -32.63
N VAL A 518 18.82 21.26 -33.49
CA VAL A 518 19.70 21.02 -34.66
C VAL A 518 21.06 21.72 -34.52
N PHE A 519 22.14 20.95 -34.59
CA PHE A 519 23.52 21.44 -34.54
C PHE A 519 24.28 21.04 -35.80
N SER A 520 24.97 21.99 -36.41
CA SER A 520 25.81 21.75 -37.59
C SER A 520 27.24 21.46 -37.16
N ILE A 521 27.77 20.30 -37.54
CA ILE A 521 29.11 19.84 -37.13
C ILE A 521 29.93 19.35 -38.33
N SER A 522 31.25 19.49 -38.24
CA SER A 522 32.18 18.67 -39.00
C SER A 522 33.09 17.97 -38.02
N VAL A 523 32.92 16.66 -37.90
CA VAL A 523 33.84 15.84 -37.10
C VAL A 523 35.25 15.84 -37.69
N LEU A 524 35.37 16.00 -39.02
CA LEU A 524 36.65 16.03 -39.72
C LEU A 524 37.44 17.31 -39.42
N GLU A 525 36.79 18.48 -39.52
CA GLU A 525 37.40 19.79 -39.23
C GLU A 525 37.35 20.17 -37.74
N LYS A 526 36.73 19.33 -36.89
CA LYS A 526 36.39 19.64 -35.49
C LYS A 526 35.56 20.92 -35.33
N ALA A 527 34.72 21.23 -36.30
CA ALA A 527 33.85 22.40 -36.27
C ALA A 527 32.49 22.07 -35.63
N GLY A 528 31.98 22.95 -34.76
CA GLY A 528 30.65 22.82 -34.13
C GLY A 528 30.55 21.82 -32.97
N LEU A 529 31.61 21.07 -32.68
CA LEU A 529 31.61 20.05 -31.61
C LEU A 529 31.53 20.67 -30.20
N ASP A 530 32.16 21.83 -29.98
CA ASP A 530 32.03 22.59 -28.73
C ASP A 530 30.56 22.93 -28.38
N GLN A 531 29.77 23.26 -29.41
CA GLN A 531 28.35 23.63 -29.25
C GLN A 531 27.50 22.40 -28.89
N LEU A 532 27.83 21.25 -29.46
CA LEU A 532 27.20 19.97 -29.11
C LEU A 532 27.46 19.63 -27.63
N GLU A 533 28.71 19.74 -27.18
CA GLU A 533 29.06 19.48 -25.78
C GLU A 533 28.37 20.44 -24.81
N GLU A 534 28.27 21.73 -25.18
CA GLU A 534 27.52 22.71 -24.40
C GLU A 534 26.02 22.40 -24.36
N ALA A 535 25.44 21.92 -25.46
CA ALA A 535 24.04 21.51 -25.52
C ALA A 535 23.77 20.30 -24.62
N ILE A 536 24.65 19.29 -24.63
CA ILE A 536 24.56 18.12 -23.75
C ILE A 536 24.63 18.56 -22.28
N ALA A 537 25.62 19.40 -21.95
CA ALA A 537 25.75 19.94 -20.60
C ALA A 537 24.54 20.78 -20.19
N LYS A 538 24.02 21.64 -21.07
CA LYS A 538 22.85 22.48 -20.80
C LYS A 538 21.57 21.68 -20.65
N LEU A 539 21.37 20.64 -21.46
CA LEU A 539 20.21 19.73 -21.32
C LEU A 539 20.21 19.04 -19.96
N PHE A 540 21.38 18.74 -19.41
CA PHE A 540 21.52 18.06 -18.14
C PHE A 540 21.53 19.00 -16.92
N PHE A 541 22.25 20.12 -16.99
CA PHE A 541 22.40 21.09 -15.89
C PHE A 541 21.39 22.24 -15.95
N GLY A 542 20.65 22.42 -17.04
CA GLY A 542 19.84 23.62 -17.33
C GLY A 542 18.62 23.87 -16.43
N GLY A 543 18.48 23.17 -15.32
CA GLY A 543 17.37 23.36 -14.36
C GLY A 543 17.74 24.13 -13.10
N GLN A 544 18.99 24.07 -12.62
CA GLN A 544 19.40 24.67 -11.33
C GLN A 544 20.87 25.05 -11.36
N THR A 545 21.17 26.27 -10.92
CA THR A 545 22.52 26.78 -10.72
C THR A 545 23.34 25.78 -9.93
N GLY A 546 24.45 25.33 -10.49
CA GLY A 546 25.41 24.45 -9.84
C GLY A 546 26.03 25.11 -8.61
N GLU A 547 25.31 25.10 -7.49
CA GLU A 547 25.89 25.30 -6.17
C GLU A 547 26.89 24.18 -5.96
N LYS A 548 28.18 24.54 -5.90
CA LYS A 548 29.27 23.62 -5.60
C LYS A 548 29.09 22.90 -4.26
N ASP A 549 28.20 23.41 -3.40
CA ASP A 549 27.96 22.93 -2.04
C ASP A 549 26.66 22.10 -1.91
N ALA A 550 25.94 21.82 -3.01
CA ALA A 550 24.74 20.98 -2.95
C ALA A 550 25.10 19.53 -2.55
N THR A 551 24.35 19.00 -1.58
CA THR A 551 24.47 17.57 -1.21
C THR A 551 23.67 16.74 -2.20
N TYR A 552 24.37 15.93 -3.00
CA TYR A 552 23.76 15.04 -3.97
C TYR A 552 23.47 13.67 -3.36
N VAL A 553 22.33 13.09 -3.73
CA VAL A 553 21.99 11.70 -3.41
C VAL A 553 22.04 10.90 -4.71
N SER A 554 22.99 9.98 -4.82
CA SER A 554 23.21 9.20 -6.05
C SER A 554 22.64 7.79 -5.99
N ASN A 555 22.46 7.23 -4.79
CA ASN A 555 22.06 5.84 -4.61
C ASN A 555 20.55 5.69 -4.60
N THR A 556 20.00 4.85 -5.49
CA THR A 556 18.58 4.48 -5.55
C THR A 556 18.02 4.04 -4.19
N ARG A 557 18.80 3.33 -3.37
CA ARG A 557 18.42 2.95 -2.00
C ARG A 557 18.22 4.18 -1.10
N HIS A 558 19.11 5.16 -1.19
CA HIS A 558 18.97 6.41 -0.42
C HIS A 558 17.76 7.21 -0.89
N ILE A 559 17.52 7.27 -2.20
CA ILE A 559 16.36 7.94 -2.80
C ILE A 559 15.07 7.31 -2.27
N ALA A 560 14.91 5.99 -2.38
CA ALA A 560 13.72 5.28 -1.89
C ALA A 560 13.51 5.46 -0.38
N LEU A 561 14.58 5.47 0.43
CA LEU A 561 14.47 5.73 1.87
C LEU A 561 14.08 7.17 2.19
N LEU A 562 14.56 8.15 1.41
CA LEU A 562 14.17 9.56 1.54
C LEU A 562 12.72 9.79 1.09
N GLU A 563 12.28 9.16 -0.02
CA GLU A 563 10.88 9.18 -0.46
C GLU A 563 9.97 8.59 0.61
N LYS A 564 10.34 7.44 1.19
CA LYS A 564 9.62 6.83 2.31
C LYS A 564 9.55 7.74 3.53
N ALA A 565 10.66 8.40 3.87
CA ALA A 565 10.68 9.36 4.97
C ALA A 565 9.79 10.59 4.70
N GLY A 566 9.83 11.14 3.49
CA GLY A 566 8.94 12.22 3.05
C GLY A 566 7.47 11.83 3.10
N GLN A 567 7.13 10.61 2.67
CA GLN A 567 5.80 10.05 2.79
C GLN A 567 5.35 9.94 4.26
N SER A 568 6.19 9.42 5.16
CA SER A 568 5.87 9.35 6.59
C SER A 568 5.67 10.74 7.22
N LEU A 569 6.41 11.77 6.79
CA LEU A 569 6.19 13.14 7.25
C LEU A 569 4.86 13.72 6.73
N ASN A 570 4.52 13.42 5.47
CA ASN A 570 3.21 13.76 4.92
C ASN A 570 2.08 13.04 5.66
N GLU A 571 2.28 11.81 6.10
CA GLU A 571 1.32 11.09 6.95
C GLU A 571 1.13 11.75 8.32
N VAL A 572 2.19 12.27 8.94
CA VAL A 572 2.09 13.08 10.17
C VAL A 572 1.26 14.34 9.91
N GLN A 573 1.58 15.09 8.85
CA GLN A 573 0.83 16.29 8.49
C GLN A 573 -0.64 15.97 8.20
N ASN A 574 -0.89 14.93 7.41
CA ASN A 574 -2.24 14.48 7.08
C ASN A 574 -2.98 13.97 8.31
N GLY A 575 -2.32 13.28 9.24
CA GLY A 575 -2.93 12.78 10.47
C GLY A 575 -3.32 13.90 11.42
N ILE A 576 -2.51 14.97 11.47
CA ILE A 576 -2.81 16.19 12.22
C ILE A 576 -3.91 17.00 11.53
N MET A 577 -3.79 17.17 10.22
CA MET A 577 -4.75 17.89 9.38
C MET A 577 -5.97 17.04 9.04
N ALA A 578 -6.11 15.82 9.58
CA ALA A 578 -7.14 14.84 9.20
C ALA A 578 -8.52 15.34 9.60
N ASP A 579 -9.00 16.29 8.81
CA ASP A 579 -10.37 16.66 8.75
C ASP A 579 -11.11 15.53 8.04
N MET A 580 -11.79 14.72 8.83
CA MET A 580 -12.53 13.56 8.35
C MET A 580 -13.95 13.95 7.91
N VAL A 581 -14.31 15.24 7.93
CA VAL A 581 -15.62 15.71 7.48
C VAL A 581 -15.81 15.33 6.01
N ALA A 582 -16.80 14.48 5.77
CA ALA A 582 -17.17 13.99 4.44
C ALA A 582 -16.04 13.33 3.64
N PHE A 583 -14.97 12.89 4.34
CA PHE A 583 -13.86 12.16 3.74
C PHE A 583 -14.35 10.87 3.09
N MET A 584 -13.89 10.59 1.87
CA MET A 584 -14.28 9.42 1.08
C MET A 584 -13.14 8.38 1.06
N PRO A 585 -12.96 7.54 2.09
CA PRO A 585 -11.80 6.64 2.19
C PRO A 585 -11.76 5.52 1.14
N CYS A 586 -12.88 5.25 0.47
CA CYS A 586 -13.06 4.11 -0.41
C CYS A 586 -13.32 4.60 -1.84
N ASN A 587 -14.48 4.27 -2.41
CA ASN A 587 -14.85 4.61 -3.79
C ASN A 587 -15.05 6.12 -3.96
N PRO A 588 -14.49 6.77 -4.99
CA PRO A 588 -14.69 8.18 -5.31
C PRO A 588 -16.06 8.43 -5.97
N SER A 589 -17.16 7.85 -5.47
CA SER A 589 -18.48 8.01 -6.10
C SER A 589 -19.64 8.00 -5.12
N ILE A 590 -20.68 8.74 -5.51
CA ILE A 590 -21.99 8.82 -4.85
C ILE A 590 -23.07 8.35 -5.82
N GLY A 591 -23.97 7.52 -5.31
CA GLY A 591 -25.10 6.97 -6.01
C GLY A 591 -24.88 5.57 -6.60
N GLY A 592 -25.46 5.33 -7.76
CA GLY A 592 -25.57 4.00 -8.38
C GLY A 592 -26.89 3.29 -8.05
N PRO A 593 -27.06 2.01 -8.44
CA PRO A 593 -28.33 1.32 -8.29
C PRO A 593 -28.81 1.30 -6.83
N ALA A 594 -30.08 1.69 -6.60
CA ALA A 594 -30.70 1.93 -5.29
C ALA A 594 -30.10 3.11 -4.48
N LYS A 595 -28.77 3.20 -4.38
CA LYS A 595 -28.06 4.28 -3.68
C LYS A 595 -28.37 5.66 -4.25
N GLY A 596 -28.39 5.81 -5.57
CA GLY A 596 -28.72 7.07 -6.23
C GLY A 596 -30.15 7.52 -5.94
N VAL A 597 -31.08 6.58 -5.68
CA VAL A 597 -32.43 6.92 -5.21
C VAL A 597 -32.35 7.52 -3.81
N VAL A 598 -31.58 6.93 -2.91
CA VAL A 598 -31.38 7.45 -1.54
C VAL A 598 -30.80 8.86 -1.54
N VAL A 599 -29.83 9.17 -2.42
CA VAL A 599 -29.28 10.53 -2.54
C VAL A 599 -30.37 11.55 -2.87
N ARG A 600 -31.29 11.20 -3.78
CA ARG A 600 -32.42 12.08 -4.14
C ARG A 600 -33.51 12.11 -3.08
N GLU A 601 -33.65 11.05 -2.28
CA GLU A 601 -34.54 11.05 -1.12
C GLU A 601 -34.00 11.96 -0.01
N ILE A 602 -32.69 11.96 0.23
CA ILE A 602 -32.00 12.89 1.14
C ILE A 602 -32.24 14.32 0.68
N ASP A 603 -31.97 14.63 -0.60
CA ASP A 603 -32.19 15.98 -1.14
C ASP A 603 -33.67 16.42 -1.05
N ALA A 604 -34.61 15.53 -1.40
CA ALA A 604 -36.04 15.82 -1.30
C ALA A 604 -36.51 16.12 0.13
N LEU A 605 -35.86 15.53 1.15
CA LEU A 605 -36.12 15.80 2.56
C LEU A 605 -35.44 17.07 3.08
N GLY A 606 -34.55 17.69 2.30
CA GLY A 606 -33.78 18.88 2.69
C GLY A 606 -32.34 18.59 3.15
N GLY A 607 -31.78 17.44 2.80
CA GLY A 607 -30.39 17.10 3.10
C GLY A 607 -29.38 17.56 2.04
N GLU A 608 -28.11 17.70 2.44
CA GLU A 608 -27.08 18.40 1.67
C GLU A 608 -26.27 17.54 0.68
N MET A 609 -26.35 16.21 0.79
CA MET A 609 -25.52 15.29 -0.04
C MET A 609 -25.71 15.51 -1.54
N GLY A 610 -26.95 15.67 -2.01
CA GLY A 610 -27.26 15.88 -3.43
C GLY A 610 -26.71 17.20 -3.98
N ARG A 611 -26.77 18.27 -3.18
CA ARG A 611 -26.26 19.60 -3.55
C ARG A 611 -24.74 19.63 -3.63
N ASN A 612 -24.07 19.02 -2.65
CA ASN A 612 -22.61 19.01 -2.58
C ASN A 612 -21.98 18.18 -3.70
N ILE A 613 -22.54 17.01 -4.03
CA ILE A 613 -22.02 16.21 -5.14
C ILE A 613 -22.23 16.90 -6.49
N ASP A 614 -23.35 17.59 -6.69
CA ASP A 614 -23.63 18.31 -7.93
C ASP A 614 -22.62 19.46 -8.19
N LYS A 615 -21.97 19.98 -7.14
CA LYS A 615 -20.92 21.02 -7.25
C LYS A 615 -19.51 20.45 -7.51
N THR A 616 -19.27 19.18 -7.17
CA THR A 616 -17.90 18.64 -7.00
C THR A 616 -17.63 17.38 -7.82
N TYR A 617 -18.62 16.87 -8.56
CA TYR A 617 -18.43 15.72 -9.41
C TYR A 617 -17.49 16.00 -10.59
N ILE A 618 -16.77 14.97 -11.02
CA ILE A 618 -15.94 14.97 -12.23
C ILE A 618 -16.58 14.18 -13.38
N GLN A 619 -17.50 13.27 -13.06
CA GLN A 619 -18.30 12.54 -14.04
C GLN A 619 -19.67 12.18 -13.46
N MET A 620 -20.73 12.25 -14.26
CA MET A 620 -22.07 11.78 -13.89
C MET A 620 -22.68 10.94 -15.01
N ARG A 621 -23.31 9.82 -14.62
CA ARG A 621 -23.98 8.89 -15.55
C ARG A 621 -25.30 8.39 -14.99
N MET A 622 -26.32 8.33 -15.84
CA MET A 622 -27.56 7.61 -15.59
C MET A 622 -27.35 6.13 -15.91
N LEU A 623 -27.42 5.28 -14.88
CA LEU A 623 -27.26 3.84 -15.04
C LEU A 623 -28.60 3.16 -15.39
N ASN A 624 -28.51 2.00 -16.04
CA ASN A 624 -29.66 1.17 -16.45
C ASN A 624 -30.67 1.88 -17.39
N THR A 625 -30.21 2.79 -18.26
CA THR A 625 -31.06 3.50 -19.24
C THR A 625 -31.83 2.56 -20.18
N GLY A 626 -31.23 1.44 -20.57
CA GLY A 626 -31.88 0.37 -21.36
C GLY A 626 -32.94 -0.44 -20.62
N LYS A 627 -33.15 -0.19 -19.31
CA LYS A 627 -34.22 -0.78 -18.50
C LYS A 627 -35.25 0.30 -18.13
N GLY A 628 -36.38 -0.13 -17.60
CA GLY A 628 -37.46 0.77 -17.18
C GLY A 628 -37.05 1.73 -16.05
N PRO A 629 -37.81 2.82 -15.85
CA PRO A 629 -37.46 3.90 -14.91
C PRO A 629 -37.31 3.44 -13.45
N ALA A 630 -37.95 2.32 -13.07
CA ALA A 630 -37.87 1.76 -11.72
C ALA A 630 -36.48 1.23 -11.29
N VAL A 631 -35.53 1.08 -12.22
CA VAL A 631 -34.16 0.63 -11.92
C VAL A 631 -33.08 1.60 -12.38
N ARG A 632 -33.48 2.73 -12.97
CA ARG A 632 -32.57 3.81 -13.33
C ARG A 632 -32.10 4.52 -12.07
N ALA A 633 -30.83 4.90 -12.04
CA ALA A 633 -30.26 5.66 -10.94
C ALA A 633 -29.04 6.43 -11.44
N LEU A 634 -28.88 7.67 -10.96
CA LEU A 634 -27.65 8.42 -11.19
C LEU A 634 -26.50 7.86 -10.37
N ARG A 635 -25.32 7.99 -10.94
CA ARG A 635 -24.04 7.80 -10.28
C ARG A 635 -23.14 8.98 -10.65
N ALA A 636 -22.61 9.66 -9.66
CA ALA A 636 -21.60 10.68 -9.84
C ALA A 636 -20.27 10.20 -9.25
N GLN A 637 -19.21 10.31 -10.03
CA GLN A 637 -17.83 10.20 -9.56
C GLN A 637 -17.42 11.57 -9.03
N ALA A 638 -17.04 11.62 -7.75
CA ALA A 638 -16.67 12.83 -7.04
C ALA A 638 -15.18 13.16 -7.25
N ASP A 639 -14.84 14.45 -7.28
CA ASP A 639 -13.52 14.85 -6.81
C ASP A 639 -13.54 14.74 -5.27
N LYS A 640 -12.76 13.80 -4.73
CA LYS A 640 -12.81 13.48 -3.29
C LYS A 640 -12.40 14.64 -2.40
N HIS A 641 -11.41 15.42 -2.83
CA HIS A 641 -10.94 16.57 -2.06
C HIS A 641 -11.96 17.70 -2.13
N ALA A 642 -12.45 18.02 -3.33
CA ALA A 642 -13.46 19.08 -3.49
C ALA A 642 -14.77 18.75 -2.76
N TYR A 643 -15.22 17.49 -2.78
CA TYR A 643 -16.42 17.08 -2.05
C TYR A 643 -16.28 17.24 -0.53
N ALA A 644 -15.13 16.84 0.03
CA ALA A 644 -14.87 17.00 1.46
C ALA A 644 -14.81 18.48 1.86
N GLU A 645 -14.09 19.29 1.07
CA GLU A 645 -13.96 20.74 1.27
C GLU A 645 -15.32 21.45 1.20
N GLU A 646 -16.13 21.19 0.17
CA GLU A 646 -17.43 21.84 -0.02
C GLU A 646 -18.45 21.43 1.06
N MET A 647 -18.44 20.16 1.49
CA MET A 647 -19.31 19.70 2.57
C MET A 647 -18.90 20.29 3.91
N LYS A 648 -17.60 20.40 4.19
CA LYS A 648 -17.09 21.08 5.37
C LYS A 648 -17.53 22.54 5.38
N HIS A 649 -17.33 23.26 4.27
CA HIS A 649 -17.77 24.65 4.14
C HIS A 649 -19.27 24.82 4.33
N THR A 650 -20.07 23.86 3.83
CA THR A 650 -21.51 23.81 4.05
C THR A 650 -21.83 23.69 5.55
N ILE A 651 -21.15 22.80 6.27
CA ILE A 651 -21.30 22.62 7.73
C ILE A 651 -20.88 23.87 8.51
N GLU A 652 -19.77 24.50 8.14
CA GLU A 652 -19.25 25.70 8.82
C GLU A 652 -20.17 26.92 8.66
N LYS A 653 -20.92 26.97 7.55
CA LYS A 653 -21.90 28.03 7.27
C LYS A 653 -23.27 27.79 7.87
N GLU A 654 -23.58 26.56 8.27
CA GLU A 654 -24.90 26.20 8.77
C GLU A 654 -25.17 26.90 10.12
N GLU A 655 -26.25 27.67 10.19
CA GLU A 655 -26.57 28.42 11.39
C GLU A 655 -26.88 27.49 12.57
N LYS A 656 -26.37 27.84 13.76
CA LYS A 656 -26.55 27.08 15.02
C LYS A 656 -25.90 25.69 15.00
N LEU A 657 -25.10 25.36 13.99
CA LEU A 657 -24.20 24.23 14.01
C LEU A 657 -22.83 24.66 14.55
N THR A 658 -22.20 23.81 15.34
CA THR A 658 -20.84 24.05 15.85
C THR A 658 -19.99 22.84 15.52
N LEU A 659 -18.94 23.05 14.74
CA LEU A 659 -17.96 22.03 14.38
C LEU A 659 -16.81 22.05 15.40
N LYS A 660 -16.47 20.87 15.93
CA LYS A 660 -15.37 20.67 16.88
C LYS A 660 -14.59 19.42 16.52
N GLN A 661 -13.27 19.51 16.55
CA GLN A 661 -12.37 18.37 16.41
C GLN A 661 -12.09 17.76 17.80
N GLY A 662 -12.04 16.44 17.87
CA GLY A 662 -11.69 15.70 19.08
C GLY A 662 -12.12 14.23 19.00
N VAL A 663 -11.43 13.36 19.73
CA VAL A 663 -11.82 11.96 19.86
C VAL A 663 -12.73 11.80 21.06
N VAL A 664 -13.91 11.23 20.85
CA VAL A 664 -14.80 10.87 21.94
C VAL A 664 -14.33 9.55 22.55
N ASP A 665 -14.05 9.57 23.84
CA ASP A 665 -13.62 8.39 24.62
C ASP A 665 -14.80 7.72 25.33
N ARG A 666 -15.75 8.52 25.85
CA ARG A 666 -16.87 8.01 26.66
C ARG A 666 -18.16 8.78 26.43
N LEU A 667 -19.28 8.16 26.76
CA LEU A 667 -20.60 8.79 26.87
C LEU A 667 -20.87 9.15 28.34
N VAL A 668 -21.56 10.25 28.58
CA VAL A 668 -22.10 10.56 29.92
C VAL A 668 -23.48 9.92 30.00
N VAL A 669 -23.61 8.82 30.73
CA VAL A 669 -24.89 8.11 30.91
C VAL A 669 -25.25 8.11 32.38
N GLU A 670 -26.42 8.65 32.71
CA GLU A 670 -26.97 8.69 34.07
C GLU A 670 -28.36 8.06 34.05
N GLU A 671 -28.61 7.07 34.91
CA GLU A 671 -29.92 6.39 35.04
C GLU A 671 -30.46 5.87 33.68
N GLY A 672 -29.58 5.38 32.80
CA GLY A 672 -29.95 4.85 31.48
C GLY A 672 -30.21 5.94 30.41
N ILE A 673 -29.95 7.20 30.70
CA ILE A 673 -30.15 8.34 29.80
C ILE A 673 -28.79 8.92 29.39
N CYS A 674 -28.54 9.03 28.08
CA CYS A 674 -27.36 9.70 27.55
C CYS A 674 -27.51 11.22 27.68
N LYS A 675 -26.54 11.87 28.33
CA LYS A 675 -26.51 13.31 28.65
C LYS A 675 -25.32 14.06 28.04
N GLY A 676 -24.48 13.39 27.25
CA GLY A 676 -23.31 14.02 26.65
C GLY A 676 -22.18 13.05 26.31
N VAL A 677 -21.03 13.63 26.01
CA VAL A 677 -19.80 12.91 25.66
C VAL A 677 -18.58 13.48 26.41
N VAL A 678 -17.57 12.63 26.60
CA VAL A 678 -16.26 12.99 27.14
C VAL A 678 -15.22 12.70 26.07
N THR A 679 -14.40 13.70 25.77
CA THR A 679 -13.32 13.58 24.78
C THR A 679 -12.01 13.11 25.42
N SER A 680 -11.07 12.66 24.60
CA SER A 680 -9.71 12.24 25.01
C SER A 680 -8.95 13.32 25.76
N THR A 681 -9.26 14.59 25.50
CA THR A 681 -8.67 15.77 26.15
C THR A 681 -9.26 16.04 27.53
N GLY A 682 -10.25 15.24 27.95
CA GLY A 682 -11.00 15.45 29.20
C GLY A 682 -12.16 16.43 29.07
N ALA A 683 -12.33 17.11 27.93
CA ALA A 683 -13.45 18.03 27.74
C ALA A 683 -14.79 17.26 27.74
N VAL A 684 -15.75 17.79 28.50
CA VAL A 684 -17.11 17.26 28.66
C VAL A 684 -18.11 18.13 27.90
N TYR A 685 -18.84 17.51 26.97
CA TYR A 685 -19.89 18.17 26.20
C TYR A 685 -21.26 17.61 26.60
N SER A 686 -22.06 18.40 27.31
CA SER A 686 -23.44 18.02 27.66
C SER A 686 -24.39 18.20 26.47
N ALA A 687 -25.28 17.23 26.26
CA ALA A 687 -26.26 17.25 25.20
C ALA A 687 -27.58 16.58 25.64
N LYS A 688 -28.70 17.00 25.05
CA LYS A 688 -30.01 16.37 25.28
C LYS A 688 -30.19 15.06 24.50
N ALA A 689 -29.43 14.90 23.42
CA ALA A 689 -29.35 13.68 22.63
C ALA A 689 -27.96 13.60 21.99
N VAL A 690 -27.46 12.37 21.82
CA VAL A 690 -26.17 12.09 21.20
C VAL A 690 -26.39 11.13 20.03
N ILE A 691 -25.79 11.43 18.87
CA ILE A 691 -25.85 10.60 17.67
C ILE A 691 -24.44 10.14 17.33
N ILE A 692 -24.20 8.84 17.28
CA ILE A 692 -22.91 8.26 16.91
C ILE A 692 -22.90 7.86 15.44
N THR A 693 -22.05 8.55 14.66
CA THR A 693 -21.78 8.29 13.23
C THR A 693 -20.31 7.97 13.00
N ALA A 694 -19.74 7.07 13.81
CA ALA A 694 -18.30 6.79 13.85
C ALA A 694 -17.73 6.10 12.60
N GLY A 695 -18.57 5.77 11.61
CA GLY A 695 -18.12 5.12 10.37
C GLY A 695 -17.47 3.77 10.67
N THR A 696 -16.28 3.55 10.11
CA THR A 696 -15.45 2.35 10.35
C THR A 696 -14.36 2.60 11.39
N ALA A 697 -14.44 3.67 12.19
CA ALA A 697 -13.40 4.03 13.15
C ALA A 697 -13.57 3.36 14.53
N LEU A 698 -14.77 2.84 14.88
CA LEU A 698 -14.98 2.10 16.13
C LEU A 698 -14.12 0.84 16.13
N ARG A 699 -13.10 0.83 17.00
CA ARG A 699 -12.09 -0.24 17.08
C ARG A 699 -11.60 -0.69 15.69
N GLY A 700 -11.33 0.28 14.82
CA GLY A 700 -10.88 0.04 13.46
C GLY A 700 -9.54 -0.71 13.42
N GLU A 701 -9.43 -1.71 12.57
CA GLU A 701 -8.16 -2.42 12.29
C GLU A 701 -7.96 -2.58 10.78
N ILE A 702 -6.79 -2.12 10.29
CA ILE A 702 -6.37 -2.32 8.91
C ILE A 702 -5.65 -3.66 8.79
N ILE A 703 -5.96 -4.40 7.71
CA ILE A 703 -5.40 -5.71 7.40
C ILE A 703 -4.89 -5.74 5.95
N ILE A 704 -3.61 -6.09 5.79
CA ILE A 704 -2.91 -6.26 4.52
C ILE A 704 -2.11 -7.57 4.59
N GLY A 705 -2.61 -8.63 3.97
CA GLY A 705 -1.98 -9.94 4.04
C GLY A 705 -1.89 -10.46 5.47
N GLU A 706 -0.67 -10.71 5.92
CA GLU A 706 -0.39 -11.15 7.29
C GLU A 706 -0.30 -9.98 8.30
N LEU A 707 -0.23 -8.73 7.81
CA LEU A 707 -0.14 -7.53 8.65
C LEU A 707 -1.53 -7.09 9.13
N LYS A 708 -1.70 -6.90 10.44
CA LYS A 708 -2.89 -6.34 11.09
C LYS A 708 -2.48 -5.31 12.13
N TYR A 709 -3.08 -4.11 12.10
CA TYR A 709 -2.80 -3.05 13.07
C TYR A 709 -4.03 -2.16 13.31
N SER A 710 -4.12 -1.53 14.48
CA SER A 710 -5.26 -0.66 14.83
C SER A 710 -5.18 0.67 14.09
N SER A 711 -6.24 0.99 13.35
CA SER A 711 -6.35 2.19 12.54
C SER A 711 -7.78 2.40 12.06
N GLY A 712 -8.21 3.66 12.01
CA GLY A 712 -9.34 4.07 11.19
C GLY A 712 -9.00 4.02 9.69
N PRO A 713 -9.94 4.37 8.80
CA PRO A 713 -9.68 4.32 7.37
C PRO A 713 -8.56 5.29 6.98
N ASN A 714 -7.69 4.88 6.06
CA ASN A 714 -6.58 5.68 5.54
C ASN A 714 -5.60 6.14 6.65
N ASN A 715 -5.23 5.25 7.57
CA ASN A 715 -4.33 5.55 8.69
C ASN A 715 -4.85 6.65 9.64
N SER A 716 -6.16 6.88 9.69
CA SER A 716 -6.76 7.83 10.64
C SER A 716 -6.82 7.26 12.05
N GLN A 717 -7.01 8.12 13.05
CA GLN A 717 -7.14 7.67 14.44
C GLN A 717 -8.39 6.79 14.65
N PRO A 718 -8.25 5.58 15.23
CA PRO A 718 -9.39 4.74 15.60
C PRO A 718 -9.98 5.19 16.96
N SER A 719 -11.27 4.96 17.16
CA SER A 719 -11.97 5.20 18.43
C SER A 719 -12.13 3.87 19.18
N ILE A 720 -11.13 3.53 19.99
CA ILE A 720 -11.08 2.27 20.75
C ILE A 720 -11.88 2.39 22.05
N LYS A 721 -11.59 3.42 22.86
CA LYS A 721 -12.21 3.62 24.18
C LYS A 721 -13.72 3.77 24.10
N LEU A 722 -14.24 4.44 23.07
CA LEU A 722 -15.68 4.54 22.85
C LEU A 722 -16.31 3.19 22.54
N ALA A 723 -15.66 2.35 21.73
CA ALA A 723 -16.16 1.02 21.40
C ALA A 723 -16.25 0.13 22.65
N ASP A 724 -15.21 0.15 23.50
CA ASP A 724 -15.22 -0.53 24.80
C ASP A 724 -16.36 0.00 25.68
N HIS A 725 -16.53 1.32 25.77
CA HIS A 725 -17.57 1.93 26.58
C HIS A 725 -18.99 1.61 26.09
N LEU A 726 -19.21 1.50 24.77
CA LEU A 726 -20.51 1.06 24.23
C LEU A 726 -20.85 -0.36 24.66
N GLN A 727 -19.86 -1.26 24.68
CA GLN A 727 -20.03 -2.63 25.17
C GLN A 727 -20.25 -2.67 26.69
N GLU A 728 -19.53 -1.87 27.46
CA GLU A 728 -19.73 -1.70 28.92
C GLU A 728 -21.15 -1.23 29.26
N LEU A 729 -21.74 -0.37 28.41
CA LEU A 729 -23.12 0.11 28.55
C LEU A 729 -24.19 -0.91 28.10
N GLY A 730 -23.80 -2.13 27.69
CA GLY A 730 -24.72 -3.21 27.35
C GLY A 730 -25.17 -3.26 25.89
N LEU A 731 -24.53 -2.53 24.97
CA LEU A 731 -24.80 -2.68 23.54
C LEU A 731 -24.16 -3.96 22.99
N GLU A 732 -24.91 -4.70 22.17
CA GLU A 732 -24.43 -5.90 21.47
C GLU A 732 -23.57 -5.43 20.29
N ILE A 733 -22.27 -5.69 20.36
CA ILE A 733 -21.31 -5.32 19.32
C ILE A 733 -20.99 -6.53 18.45
N HIS A 734 -20.96 -6.31 17.13
CA HIS A 734 -20.49 -7.28 16.15
C HIS A 734 -19.34 -6.70 15.34
N ARG A 735 -18.52 -7.56 14.73
CA ARG A 735 -17.42 -7.15 13.86
C ARG A 735 -17.72 -7.40 12.39
N PHE A 736 -17.62 -6.35 11.60
CA PHE A 736 -17.75 -6.39 10.15
C PHE A 736 -16.46 -5.99 9.47
N LYS A 737 -16.32 -6.43 8.22
CA LYS A 737 -15.17 -6.14 7.37
C LYS A 737 -15.62 -5.51 6.06
N THR A 738 -14.93 -4.46 5.62
CA THR A 738 -15.01 -3.93 4.26
C THR A 738 -13.63 -3.81 3.65
N GLY A 739 -13.54 -3.75 2.32
CA GLY A 739 -12.27 -3.76 1.59
C GLY A 739 -12.18 -2.66 0.55
N THR A 740 -11.00 -2.07 0.43
CA THR A 740 -10.68 -1.03 -0.55
C THR A 740 -9.62 -1.55 -1.54
N PRO A 741 -9.69 -1.20 -2.83
CA PRO A 741 -8.70 -1.61 -3.83
C PRO A 741 -7.41 -0.81 -3.72
N PRO A 742 -6.34 -1.26 -4.40
CA PRO A 742 -5.17 -0.42 -4.61
C PRO A 742 -5.52 0.83 -5.43
N ARG A 743 -4.73 1.89 -5.25
CA ARG A 743 -4.71 3.07 -6.12
C ARG A 743 -3.45 3.01 -6.96
N VAL A 744 -3.58 3.32 -8.24
CA VAL A 744 -2.47 3.34 -9.18
C VAL A 744 -2.33 4.73 -9.79
N LYS A 745 -1.11 5.07 -10.20
CA LYS A 745 -0.80 6.36 -10.82
C LYS A 745 -1.35 6.43 -12.25
N SER A 746 -2.12 7.46 -12.57
CA SER A 746 -2.78 7.63 -13.87
C SER A 746 -1.78 7.59 -15.03
N GLY A 747 -0.67 8.32 -14.93
CA GLY A 747 0.39 8.31 -15.94
C GLY A 747 1.09 6.95 -16.18
N SER A 748 0.88 5.95 -15.32
CA SER A 748 1.43 4.59 -15.48
C SER A 748 0.47 3.60 -16.16
N ILE A 749 -0.77 4.02 -16.47
CA ILE A 749 -1.81 3.20 -17.10
C ILE A 749 -1.75 3.33 -18.62
N ASP A 750 -1.74 2.21 -19.35
CA ASP A 750 -1.92 2.20 -20.80
C ASP A 750 -3.41 2.20 -21.16
N TYR A 751 -4.00 3.38 -21.16
CA TYR A 751 -5.42 3.58 -21.47
C TYR A 751 -5.84 3.10 -22.86
N LYS A 752 -4.91 2.93 -23.81
CA LYS A 752 -5.22 2.42 -25.16
C LYS A 752 -5.69 0.97 -25.13
N LYS A 753 -5.30 0.22 -24.11
CA LYS A 753 -5.73 -1.16 -23.87
C LYS A 753 -7.02 -1.26 -23.04
N THR A 754 -7.60 -0.12 -22.65
CA THR A 754 -8.81 -0.07 -21.84
C THR A 754 -9.98 0.54 -22.62
N GLU A 755 -11.21 0.22 -22.24
CA GLU A 755 -12.40 0.78 -22.86
C GLU A 755 -12.84 2.07 -22.14
N ILE A 756 -12.84 3.20 -22.83
CA ILE A 756 -13.31 4.48 -22.29
C ILE A 756 -14.82 4.44 -21.98
N GLN A 757 -15.19 5.02 -20.84
CA GLN A 757 -16.56 5.15 -20.36
C GLN A 757 -16.84 6.63 -20.06
N PRO A 758 -17.39 7.38 -21.03
CA PRO A 758 -17.65 8.81 -20.87
C PRO A 758 -18.83 9.08 -19.93
N GLY A 759 -18.85 10.29 -19.38
CA GLY A 759 -20.02 10.85 -18.69
C GLY A 759 -21.18 11.11 -19.64
N ASP A 760 -22.37 11.36 -19.09
CA ASP A 760 -23.54 11.73 -19.90
C ASP A 760 -23.39 13.16 -20.44
N GLU A 761 -23.77 13.39 -21.70
CA GLU A 761 -23.85 14.75 -22.27
C GLU A 761 -25.11 15.49 -21.80
N LYS A 762 -26.21 14.74 -21.57
CA LYS A 762 -27.49 15.32 -21.16
C LYS A 762 -27.42 15.69 -19.67
N PRO A 763 -27.76 16.93 -19.30
CA PRO A 763 -27.78 17.37 -17.92
C PRO A 763 -28.62 16.47 -17.02
N ASN A 764 -28.01 16.07 -15.91
CA ASN A 764 -28.64 15.35 -14.82
C ASN A 764 -28.05 15.86 -13.49
N HIS A 765 -28.87 15.87 -12.45
CA HIS A 765 -28.49 16.35 -11.13
C HIS A 765 -29.12 15.48 -10.05
N PHE A 766 -28.42 15.28 -8.94
CA PHE A 766 -29.03 14.67 -7.77
C PHE A 766 -30.02 15.62 -7.12
N SER A 767 -29.61 16.89 -6.92
CA SER A 767 -30.47 17.88 -6.33
C SER A 767 -31.57 18.34 -7.29
N TYR A 768 -32.77 18.55 -6.76
CA TYR A 768 -33.87 19.15 -7.52
C TYR A 768 -33.69 20.66 -7.74
N GLN A 769 -32.74 21.29 -7.05
CA GLN A 769 -32.51 22.73 -7.07
C GLN A 769 -31.33 23.15 -7.95
N THR A 770 -30.43 22.21 -8.29
CA THR A 770 -29.31 22.50 -9.18
C THR A 770 -29.83 22.81 -10.58
N PRO A 771 -29.56 24.02 -11.11
CA PRO A 771 -29.98 24.38 -12.47
C PRO A 771 -29.11 23.67 -13.50
N ASP A 772 -29.71 23.25 -14.62
CA ASP A 772 -29.01 22.53 -15.69
C ASP A 772 -27.83 23.34 -16.30
N SER A 773 -27.80 24.66 -16.11
CA SER A 773 -26.67 25.53 -16.50
C SER A 773 -25.38 25.29 -15.70
N GLN A 774 -25.47 24.64 -14.54
CA GLN A 774 -24.32 24.22 -13.73
C GLN A 774 -23.85 22.81 -14.09
N TYR A 775 -24.46 22.15 -15.07
CA TYR A 775 -24.01 20.85 -15.51
C TYR A 775 -22.62 20.94 -16.17
N LEU A 776 -21.70 20.15 -15.65
CA LEU A 776 -20.34 20.05 -16.13
C LEU A 776 -20.30 19.45 -17.54
N THR A 777 -19.86 20.26 -18.50
CA THR A 777 -19.70 19.87 -19.91
C THR A 777 -18.42 19.05 -20.13
N GLU A 778 -17.32 19.43 -19.46
CA GLU A 778 -16.02 18.75 -19.56
C GLU A 778 -15.84 17.76 -18.39
N GLN A 779 -16.35 16.55 -18.59
CA GLN A 779 -16.26 15.46 -17.63
C GLN A 779 -15.02 14.58 -17.88
N ILE A 780 -14.45 14.05 -16.79
CA ILE A 780 -13.34 13.09 -16.87
C ILE A 780 -13.93 11.68 -17.04
N PRO A 781 -13.55 10.93 -18.09
CA PRO A 781 -14.06 9.57 -18.27
C PRO A 781 -13.50 8.64 -17.20
N CYS A 782 -14.14 7.50 -17.04
CA CYS A 782 -13.54 6.34 -16.40
C CYS A 782 -13.17 5.33 -17.48
N TRP A 783 -12.40 4.32 -17.13
CA TRP A 783 -12.01 3.27 -18.07
C TRP A 783 -12.41 1.90 -17.55
N LEU A 784 -12.63 0.99 -18.47
CA LEU A 784 -13.06 -0.35 -18.19
C LEU A 784 -12.00 -1.34 -18.65
N THR A 785 -11.62 -2.23 -17.74
CA THR A 785 -10.72 -3.36 -18.00
C THR A 785 -11.23 -4.59 -17.24
N TYR A 786 -10.50 -5.70 -17.30
CA TYR A 786 -10.91 -6.97 -16.75
C TYR A 786 -9.73 -7.71 -16.14
N THR A 787 -9.98 -8.44 -15.05
CA THR A 787 -9.08 -9.53 -14.67
C THR A 787 -9.09 -10.61 -15.73
N ASN A 788 -8.05 -11.42 -15.79
CA ASN A 788 -7.91 -12.51 -16.75
C ASN A 788 -7.44 -13.79 -16.05
N PRO A 789 -7.32 -14.93 -16.76
CA PRO A 789 -6.89 -16.19 -16.15
C PRO A 789 -5.55 -16.11 -15.41
N LYS A 790 -4.59 -15.29 -15.89
CA LYS A 790 -3.30 -15.08 -15.21
C LYS A 790 -3.50 -14.35 -13.87
N SER A 791 -4.34 -13.31 -13.83
CA SER A 791 -4.71 -12.65 -12.57
C SER A 791 -5.34 -13.63 -11.58
N HIS A 792 -6.18 -14.54 -12.06
CA HIS A 792 -6.86 -15.52 -11.22
C HIS A 792 -5.88 -16.57 -10.68
N GLU A 793 -4.94 -17.02 -11.50
CA GLU A 793 -3.88 -17.94 -11.09
C GLU A 793 -3.00 -17.34 -9.98
N ILE A 794 -2.55 -16.09 -10.13
CA ILE A 794 -1.76 -15.38 -9.10
C ILE A 794 -2.52 -15.32 -7.77
N ILE A 795 -3.80 -14.95 -7.83
CA ILE A 795 -4.65 -14.87 -6.64
C ILE A 795 -4.87 -16.25 -6.02
N GLN A 796 -5.16 -17.27 -6.84
CA GLN A 796 -5.38 -18.66 -6.38
C GLN A 796 -4.13 -19.23 -5.69
N ASN A 797 -2.95 -19.01 -6.25
CA ASN A 797 -1.67 -19.45 -5.69
C ASN A 797 -1.37 -18.78 -4.34
N ASN A 798 -1.91 -17.58 -4.10
CA ASN A 798 -1.69 -16.80 -2.89
C ASN A 798 -2.89 -16.77 -1.92
N LEU A 799 -3.95 -17.57 -2.13
CA LEU A 799 -5.11 -17.59 -1.22
C LEU A 799 -4.72 -17.93 0.22
N HIS A 800 -3.69 -18.77 0.41
CA HIS A 800 -3.18 -19.12 1.73
C HIS A 800 -2.56 -17.94 2.50
N ARG A 801 -2.25 -16.82 1.83
CA ARG A 801 -1.78 -15.56 2.41
C ARG A 801 -2.89 -14.53 2.59
N ALA A 802 -4.07 -14.78 2.02
CA ALA A 802 -5.20 -13.89 2.21
C ALA A 802 -5.78 -14.05 3.63
N PRO A 803 -6.03 -12.95 4.36
CA PRO A 803 -6.49 -12.96 5.76
C PRO A 803 -7.75 -13.81 6.02
N MET A 804 -8.63 -13.89 5.01
CA MET A 804 -9.86 -14.68 5.06
C MET A 804 -9.60 -16.19 5.20
N PHE A 805 -8.46 -16.68 4.72
CA PHE A 805 -8.10 -18.10 4.72
C PHE A 805 -7.06 -18.43 5.80
N THR A 806 -6.33 -17.44 6.32
CA THR A 806 -5.39 -17.61 7.43
C THR A 806 -6.07 -17.59 8.80
N GLY A 807 -7.29 -17.04 8.90
CA GLY A 807 -8.01 -16.87 10.16
C GLY A 807 -7.60 -15.64 10.98
N ILE A 808 -6.89 -14.67 10.36
CA ILE A 808 -6.50 -13.39 10.99
C ILE A 808 -7.71 -12.43 11.11
N VAL A 809 -8.74 -12.64 10.29
CA VAL A 809 -9.96 -11.85 10.21
C VAL A 809 -11.02 -12.44 11.15
N ASP A 810 -11.51 -11.62 12.07
CA ASP A 810 -12.66 -11.93 12.92
C ASP A 810 -13.98 -11.45 12.29
N GLY A 811 -13.91 -10.42 11.43
CA GLY A 811 -15.05 -9.68 10.90
C GLY A 811 -15.68 -10.32 9.66
N VAL A 812 -17.01 -10.32 9.61
CA VAL A 812 -17.75 -10.86 8.45
C VAL A 812 -17.74 -9.85 7.30
N GLY A 813 -17.24 -10.26 6.12
CA GLY A 813 -17.24 -9.45 4.90
C GLY A 813 -18.56 -9.50 4.11
N ALA A 814 -18.80 -8.51 3.24
CA ALA A 814 -20.04 -8.40 2.46
C ALA A 814 -20.13 -9.43 1.31
N ARG A 815 -21.22 -10.19 1.23
CA ARG A 815 -21.43 -11.17 0.15
C ARG A 815 -21.62 -10.59 -1.25
N TYR A 816 -22.19 -9.40 -1.37
CA TYR A 816 -22.43 -8.74 -2.65
C TYR A 816 -21.27 -7.86 -3.13
N CYS A 817 -20.32 -7.54 -2.26
CA CYS A 817 -19.10 -6.80 -2.59
C CYS A 817 -17.89 -7.49 -1.95
N PRO A 818 -17.62 -8.76 -2.31
CA PRO A 818 -16.48 -9.49 -1.75
C PRO A 818 -15.17 -8.89 -2.25
N SER A 819 -14.09 -9.13 -1.50
CA SER A 819 -12.74 -8.86 -2.01
C SER A 819 -12.43 -9.76 -3.21
N ILE A 820 -11.48 -9.38 -4.06
CA ILE A 820 -11.19 -10.08 -5.31
C ILE A 820 -10.79 -11.54 -5.05
N GLU A 821 -10.06 -11.81 -3.98
CA GLU A 821 -9.70 -13.16 -3.56
C GLU A 821 -10.92 -14.03 -3.21
N ASP A 822 -11.89 -13.49 -2.47
CA ASP A 822 -13.14 -14.19 -2.14
C ASP A 822 -14.08 -14.28 -3.36
N LYS A 823 -14.07 -13.26 -4.22
CA LYS A 823 -14.86 -13.21 -5.46
C LYS A 823 -14.44 -14.30 -6.44
N ILE A 824 -13.14 -14.51 -6.64
CA ILE A 824 -12.62 -15.55 -7.54
C ILE A 824 -12.94 -16.94 -7.03
N VAL A 825 -12.88 -17.17 -5.72
CA VAL A 825 -13.27 -18.47 -5.13
C VAL A 825 -14.78 -18.72 -5.26
N ARG A 826 -15.61 -17.71 -4.98
CA ARG A 826 -17.08 -17.85 -5.03
C ARG A 826 -17.64 -17.93 -6.44
N PHE A 827 -17.02 -17.26 -7.40
CA PHE A 827 -17.43 -17.20 -8.80
C PHE A 827 -16.35 -17.78 -9.70
N ALA A 828 -15.82 -18.95 -9.34
CA ALA A 828 -14.78 -19.66 -10.07
C ALA A 828 -15.20 -20.09 -11.49
N ASP A 829 -16.50 -20.06 -11.79
CA ASP A 829 -17.07 -20.31 -13.11
C ASP A 829 -16.81 -19.15 -14.11
N LYS A 830 -16.41 -17.97 -13.63
CA LYS A 830 -16.17 -16.79 -14.46
C LYS A 830 -14.70 -16.66 -14.83
N GLU A 831 -14.41 -16.64 -16.13
CA GLU A 831 -13.04 -16.46 -16.66
C GLU A 831 -12.45 -15.05 -16.41
N ARG A 832 -13.30 -14.05 -16.15
CA ARG A 832 -12.89 -12.67 -15.92
C ARG A 832 -13.86 -11.90 -15.04
N HIS A 833 -13.34 -10.90 -14.34
CA HIS A 833 -14.11 -9.96 -13.54
C HIS A 833 -13.90 -8.54 -14.03
N GLN A 834 -14.99 -7.79 -14.15
CA GLN A 834 -14.98 -6.39 -14.58
C GLN A 834 -14.31 -5.48 -13.54
N LEU A 835 -13.47 -4.57 -14.02
CA LEU A 835 -12.79 -3.53 -13.24
C LEU A 835 -13.02 -2.16 -13.87
N PHE A 836 -13.29 -1.15 -13.05
CA PHE A 836 -13.33 0.24 -13.51
C PHE A 836 -12.15 1.02 -12.95
N LEU A 837 -11.46 1.76 -13.79
CA LEU A 837 -10.38 2.67 -13.45
C LEU A 837 -10.98 4.07 -13.30
N GLU A 838 -11.09 4.53 -12.05
CA GLU A 838 -11.84 5.72 -11.69
C GLU A 838 -10.91 6.78 -11.09
N PRO A 839 -10.60 7.87 -11.82
CA PRO A 839 -9.85 8.99 -11.26
C PRO A 839 -10.47 9.50 -9.95
N GLU A 840 -9.65 9.75 -8.93
CA GLU A 840 -10.15 10.21 -7.62
C GLU A 840 -10.41 11.73 -7.55
N GLY A 841 -9.99 12.49 -8.56
CA GLY A 841 -10.18 13.93 -8.66
C GLY A 841 -9.54 14.53 -9.92
N ARG A 842 -9.61 15.85 -10.07
CA ARG A 842 -9.03 16.58 -11.22
C ARG A 842 -7.55 16.89 -11.05
N ASN A 843 -7.12 17.09 -9.81
CA ASN A 843 -5.77 17.52 -9.43
C ASN A 843 -5.01 16.41 -8.70
N THR A 844 -5.24 15.15 -9.09
CA THR A 844 -4.56 13.97 -8.54
C THR A 844 -4.29 12.96 -9.64
N GLU A 845 -3.14 12.28 -9.55
CA GLU A 845 -2.81 11.15 -10.39
C GLU A 845 -3.39 9.83 -9.85
N GLU A 846 -4.06 9.84 -8.69
CA GLU A 846 -4.60 8.61 -8.11
C GLU A 846 -5.83 8.10 -8.89
N VAL A 847 -5.76 6.84 -9.33
CA VAL A 847 -6.84 6.11 -9.97
C VAL A 847 -7.28 4.94 -9.10
N TYR A 848 -8.55 4.96 -8.70
CA TYR A 848 -9.21 3.91 -7.93
C TYR A 848 -9.54 2.71 -8.82
N VAL A 849 -8.96 1.54 -8.53
CA VAL A 849 -9.18 0.30 -9.31
C VAL A 849 -10.44 -0.43 -8.81
N GLN A 850 -11.61 0.14 -9.11
CA GLN A 850 -12.90 -0.40 -8.67
C GLN A 850 -13.08 -1.84 -9.13
N GLY A 851 -13.48 -2.71 -8.20
CA GLY A 851 -13.69 -4.14 -8.45
C GLY A 851 -12.50 -5.01 -8.04
N LEU A 852 -11.36 -4.41 -7.71
CA LEU A 852 -10.16 -5.05 -7.20
C LEU A 852 -9.95 -4.82 -5.69
N SER A 853 -11.03 -4.61 -4.93
CA SER A 853 -10.93 -4.54 -3.46
C SER A 853 -10.24 -5.79 -2.93
N THR A 854 -9.21 -5.66 -2.12
CA THR A 854 -8.41 -6.82 -1.71
C THR A 854 -7.85 -6.64 -0.31
N SER A 855 -7.47 -7.75 0.30
CA SER A 855 -6.69 -7.79 1.53
C SER A 855 -5.44 -8.65 1.41
N LEU A 856 -5.01 -8.95 0.18
CA LEU A 856 -3.78 -9.67 -0.09
C LEU A 856 -2.54 -8.85 0.29
N PRO A 857 -1.38 -9.49 0.53
CA PRO A 857 -0.10 -8.81 0.71
C PRO A 857 0.27 -7.90 -0.46
N GLU A 858 1.02 -6.83 -0.18
CA GLU A 858 1.38 -5.79 -1.16
C GLU A 858 2.08 -6.34 -2.40
N ASP A 859 3.02 -7.28 -2.23
CA ASP A 859 3.74 -7.94 -3.32
C ASP A 859 2.78 -8.66 -4.29
N VAL A 860 1.80 -9.37 -3.73
CA VAL A 860 0.78 -10.07 -4.52
C VAL A 860 -0.15 -9.09 -5.23
N GLN A 861 -0.48 -7.96 -4.59
CA GLN A 861 -1.29 -6.93 -5.24
C GLN A 861 -0.60 -6.34 -6.48
N ASN A 862 0.71 -6.07 -6.39
CA ASN A 862 1.51 -5.64 -7.54
C ASN A 862 1.49 -6.68 -8.67
N ASP A 863 1.73 -7.95 -8.35
CA ASP A 863 1.69 -9.04 -9.34
C ASP A 863 0.32 -9.14 -10.03
N VAL A 864 -0.77 -8.98 -9.26
CA VAL A 864 -2.13 -8.97 -9.79
C VAL A 864 -2.36 -7.76 -10.69
N LEU A 865 -1.94 -6.56 -10.28
CA LEU A 865 -2.05 -5.33 -11.09
C LEU A 865 -1.32 -5.50 -12.42
N HIS A 866 -0.06 -5.94 -12.41
CA HIS A 866 0.75 -6.13 -13.62
C HIS A 866 0.26 -7.28 -14.52
N SER A 867 -0.63 -8.12 -14.02
CA SER A 867 -1.31 -9.14 -14.84
C SER A 867 -2.51 -8.61 -15.63
N ILE A 868 -3.06 -7.45 -15.27
CA ILE A 868 -4.28 -6.89 -15.86
C ILE A 868 -3.93 -6.04 -17.09
N GLU A 869 -4.75 -6.17 -18.14
CA GLU A 869 -4.56 -5.43 -19.39
C GLU A 869 -4.72 -3.92 -19.18
N GLY A 870 -3.71 -3.16 -19.62
CA GLY A 870 -3.60 -1.71 -19.39
C GLY A 870 -2.87 -1.33 -18.09
N LEU A 871 -2.61 -2.29 -17.20
CA LEU A 871 -1.96 -2.07 -15.91
C LEU A 871 -0.60 -2.78 -15.80
N GLU A 872 -0.02 -3.23 -16.91
CA GLU A 872 1.21 -4.04 -16.91
C GLU A 872 2.43 -3.31 -16.30
N ASN A 873 2.44 -1.98 -16.36
CA ASN A 873 3.47 -1.12 -15.77
C ASN A 873 2.89 -0.21 -14.68
N ALA A 874 1.71 -0.52 -14.16
CA ALA A 874 1.03 0.35 -13.20
C ALA A 874 1.87 0.52 -11.93
N GLU A 875 2.11 1.77 -11.54
CA GLU A 875 2.75 2.14 -10.29
C GLU A 875 1.67 2.23 -9.21
N MET A 876 1.70 1.35 -8.23
CA MET A 876 0.78 1.38 -7.09
C MET A 876 1.15 2.54 -6.15
N MET A 877 0.24 3.49 -5.99
CA MET A 877 0.36 4.64 -5.08
C MET A 877 -0.19 4.34 -3.69
N ARG A 878 -1.20 3.48 -3.59
CA ARG A 878 -1.74 2.99 -2.30
C ARG A 878 -2.06 1.51 -2.38
N THR A 879 -1.62 0.78 -1.37
CA THR A 879 -1.96 -0.63 -1.19
C THR A 879 -3.44 -0.77 -0.82
N GLY A 880 -4.13 -1.71 -1.47
CA GLY A 880 -5.48 -2.09 -1.07
C GLY A 880 -5.48 -2.78 0.29
N TYR A 881 -6.50 -2.53 1.10
CA TYR A 881 -6.58 -3.12 2.44
C TYR A 881 -8.01 -3.42 2.85
N ALA A 882 -8.14 -4.33 3.81
CA ALA A 882 -9.39 -4.52 4.53
C ALA A 882 -9.39 -3.72 5.83
N ILE A 883 -10.56 -3.20 6.21
CA ILE A 883 -10.78 -2.62 7.52
C ILE A 883 -11.86 -3.42 8.26
N GLU A 884 -11.50 -3.92 9.43
CA GLU A 884 -12.43 -4.44 10.42
C GLU A 884 -12.89 -3.32 11.34
N TYR A 885 -14.16 -3.36 11.74
CA TYR A 885 -14.74 -2.36 12.63
C TYR A 885 -15.89 -2.93 13.43
N ASP A 886 -16.12 -2.34 14.59
CA ASP A 886 -17.22 -2.65 15.47
C ASP A 886 -18.50 -1.96 14.98
N MET A 887 -19.62 -2.68 15.04
CA MET A 887 -20.95 -2.17 14.76
C MET A 887 -21.90 -2.52 15.90
N VAL A 888 -22.87 -1.65 16.16
CA VAL A 888 -23.98 -1.87 17.10
C VAL A 888 -25.04 -2.69 16.40
N ALA A 889 -25.46 -3.79 17.03
CA ALA A 889 -26.44 -4.69 16.45
C ALA A 889 -27.77 -3.95 16.20
N PRO A 890 -28.22 -3.81 14.94
CA PRO A 890 -29.26 -2.84 14.59
C PRO A 890 -30.66 -3.19 15.12
N HIS A 891 -30.89 -4.43 15.54
CA HIS A 891 -32.14 -4.85 16.17
C HIS A 891 -32.34 -4.22 17.57
N GLN A 892 -31.26 -3.70 18.18
CA GLN A 892 -31.33 -2.90 19.41
C GLN A 892 -31.79 -1.46 19.15
N LEU A 893 -32.03 -1.07 17.90
CA LEU A 893 -32.48 0.27 17.55
C LEU A 893 -34.00 0.30 17.38
N ARG A 894 -34.61 1.46 17.60
CA ARG A 894 -35.97 1.77 17.20
C ARG A 894 -35.98 2.21 15.72
N PRO A 895 -37.15 2.26 15.05
CA PRO A 895 -37.25 2.85 13.71
C PRO A 895 -36.81 4.33 13.63
N THR A 896 -36.73 5.03 14.78
CA THR A 896 -36.13 6.38 14.91
C THR A 896 -34.60 6.39 14.87
N LEU A 897 -33.96 5.21 14.90
CA LEU A 897 -32.53 4.97 15.13
C LEU A 897 -32.03 5.29 16.56
N GLU A 898 -32.95 5.56 17.49
CA GLU A 898 -32.64 5.63 18.92
C GLU A 898 -32.36 4.21 19.44
N THR A 899 -31.37 4.05 20.31
CA THR A 899 -31.12 2.76 20.94
C THR A 899 -32.25 2.43 21.93
N LYS A 900 -32.62 1.16 22.03
CA LYS A 900 -33.58 0.67 23.02
C LYS A 900 -32.95 0.56 24.41
N VAL A 901 -31.63 0.40 24.47
CA VAL A 901 -30.85 0.18 25.70
C VAL A 901 -30.62 1.49 26.45
N ILE A 902 -30.30 2.57 25.73
CA ILE A 902 -29.96 3.86 26.33
C ILE A 902 -30.83 4.95 25.69
N GLU A 903 -31.61 5.63 26.53
CA GLU A 903 -32.44 6.73 26.08
C GLU A 903 -31.58 7.91 25.62
N ASN A 904 -32.02 8.62 24.57
CA ASN A 904 -31.33 9.77 23.96
C ASN A 904 -30.01 9.44 23.26
N LEU A 905 -29.65 8.16 23.12
CA LEU A 905 -28.55 7.72 22.29
C LEU A 905 -29.06 7.21 20.95
N TYR A 906 -28.48 7.68 19.86
CA TYR A 906 -28.77 7.26 18.50
C TYR A 906 -27.50 6.79 17.82
N THR A 907 -27.62 5.88 16.87
CA THR A 907 -26.49 5.43 16.03
C THR A 907 -26.89 5.44 14.57
N ALA A 908 -25.96 5.75 13.67
CA ALA A 908 -26.22 5.82 12.24
C ALA A 908 -25.01 5.43 11.38
N GLY A 909 -25.29 4.99 10.15
CA GLY A 909 -24.28 4.63 9.15
C GLY A 909 -23.65 3.26 9.36
N GLN A 910 -22.35 3.17 9.15
CA GLN A 910 -21.60 1.91 9.27
C GLN A 910 -21.65 1.38 10.72
N THR A 911 -21.84 2.27 11.71
CA THR A 911 -22.15 1.91 13.11
C THR A 911 -23.34 0.97 13.21
N ASN A 912 -24.32 1.05 12.29
CA ASN A 912 -25.49 0.17 12.24
C ASN A 912 -25.32 -1.00 11.25
N GLY A 913 -24.09 -1.23 10.79
CA GLY A 913 -23.76 -2.31 9.87
C GLY A 913 -24.03 -2.03 8.39
N THR A 914 -24.19 -0.77 7.95
CA THR A 914 -24.25 -0.43 6.51
C THR A 914 -22.86 -0.28 5.88
N SER A 915 -22.79 -0.04 4.56
CA SER A 915 -21.51 -0.03 3.82
C SER A 915 -21.28 1.23 2.98
N GLY A 916 -22.34 1.91 2.54
CA GLY A 916 -22.28 3.06 1.63
C GLY A 916 -22.44 4.42 2.30
N TYR A 917 -21.87 5.45 1.67
CA TYR A 917 -22.05 6.84 2.08
C TYR A 917 -23.51 7.26 2.05
N GLU A 918 -24.26 6.83 1.04
CA GLU A 918 -25.67 7.17 0.85
C GLU A 918 -26.54 6.54 1.95
N GLU A 919 -26.22 5.30 2.33
CA GLU A 919 -26.86 4.59 3.43
C GLU A 919 -26.56 5.26 4.77
N ALA A 920 -25.33 5.74 4.96
CA ALA A 920 -24.93 6.46 6.15
C ALA A 920 -25.60 7.83 6.27
N ALA A 921 -25.61 8.62 5.19
CA ALA A 921 -26.28 9.90 5.18
C ALA A 921 -27.80 9.78 5.34
N GLY A 922 -28.42 8.77 4.72
CA GLY A 922 -29.85 8.51 4.89
C GLY A 922 -30.21 8.18 6.34
N GLN A 923 -29.38 7.38 7.03
CA GLN A 923 -29.57 7.12 8.46
C GLN A 923 -29.27 8.35 9.33
N GLY A 924 -28.18 9.06 9.06
CA GLY A 924 -27.79 10.26 9.81
C GLY A 924 -28.88 11.34 9.77
N LEU A 925 -29.46 11.56 8.59
CA LEU A 925 -30.61 12.47 8.41
C LEU A 925 -31.80 12.04 9.28
N MET A 926 -32.16 10.75 9.24
CA MET A 926 -33.29 10.22 10.01
C MET A 926 -33.05 10.27 11.53
N ALA A 927 -31.83 9.96 11.98
CA ALA A 927 -31.45 10.08 13.39
C ALA A 927 -31.49 11.54 13.85
N GLY A 928 -30.96 12.47 13.05
CA GLY A 928 -30.97 13.91 13.33
C GLY A 928 -32.38 14.48 13.43
N ILE A 929 -33.25 14.15 12.47
CA ILE A 929 -34.67 14.53 12.49
C ILE A 929 -35.34 14.02 13.78
N ASN A 930 -35.18 12.74 14.11
CA ASN A 930 -35.87 12.15 15.25
C ASN A 930 -35.33 12.64 16.60
N ALA A 931 -34.01 12.85 16.72
CA ALA A 931 -33.41 13.45 17.91
C ALA A 931 -33.94 14.88 18.13
N ALA A 932 -34.01 15.69 17.06
CA ALA A 932 -34.56 17.04 17.13
C ALA A 932 -36.06 17.04 17.49
N LEU A 933 -36.87 16.18 16.87
CA LEU A 933 -38.30 16.05 17.17
C LEU A 933 -38.53 15.63 18.63
N LYS A 934 -37.74 14.68 19.14
CA LYS A 934 -37.80 14.26 20.54
C LYS A 934 -37.50 15.41 21.50
N ILE A 935 -36.42 16.16 21.25
CA ILE A 935 -36.05 17.34 22.04
C ILE A 935 -37.14 18.43 22.00
N GLN A 936 -37.83 18.57 20.87
CA GLN A 936 -38.95 19.51 20.69
C GLN A 936 -40.28 19.00 21.27
N GLY A 937 -40.34 17.77 21.80
CA GLY A 937 -41.58 17.16 22.30
C GLY A 937 -42.61 16.88 21.20
N LYS A 938 -42.17 16.69 19.96
CA LYS A 938 -43.01 16.36 18.80
C LYS A 938 -43.02 14.85 18.54
N GLU A 939 -44.04 14.39 17.83
CA GLU A 939 -44.14 12.99 17.39
C GLU A 939 -42.96 12.60 16.49
N PRO A 940 -42.40 11.40 16.64
CA PRO A 940 -41.27 10.94 15.82
C PRO A 940 -41.67 10.75 14.36
N PHE A 941 -40.70 10.98 13.47
CA PHE A 941 -40.85 10.75 12.04
C PHE A 941 -40.26 9.38 11.67
N ILE A 942 -41.15 8.43 11.38
CA ILE A 942 -40.79 7.11 10.87
C ILE A 942 -41.07 7.05 9.37
N MET A 943 -40.01 7.00 8.58
CA MET A 943 -40.13 6.86 7.13
C MET A 943 -40.51 5.42 6.78
N LYS A 944 -41.63 5.24 6.08
CA LYS A 944 -42.14 3.90 5.76
C LYS A 944 -41.43 3.33 4.56
N ARG A 945 -41.53 2.00 4.41
CA ARG A 945 -41.06 1.29 3.21
C ARG A 945 -41.74 1.78 1.93
N SER A 946 -42.99 2.26 2.02
CA SER A 946 -43.72 2.84 0.88
C SER A 946 -43.28 4.25 0.52
N ASP A 947 -42.58 4.93 1.42
CA ASP A 947 -42.25 6.33 1.30
C ASP A 947 -40.89 6.47 0.60
N GLY A 948 -39.95 5.55 0.86
CA GLY A 948 -38.66 5.50 0.16
C GLY A 948 -37.71 4.38 0.58
N TYR A 949 -36.59 4.33 -0.12
CA TYR A 949 -35.49 3.39 0.08
C TYR A 949 -34.82 3.57 1.45
N ILE A 950 -34.76 4.78 2.00
CA ILE A 950 -34.31 5.02 3.40
C ILE A 950 -35.18 4.23 4.39
N GLY A 951 -36.51 4.27 4.23
CA GLY A 951 -37.43 3.51 5.06
C GLY A 951 -37.29 1.99 4.89
N VAL A 952 -37.04 1.51 3.66
CA VAL A 952 -36.72 0.09 3.39
C VAL A 952 -35.46 -0.35 4.13
N MET A 953 -34.41 0.46 4.09
CA MET A 953 -33.13 0.17 4.74
C MET A 953 -33.27 0.13 6.26
N ILE A 954 -33.85 1.16 6.88
CA ILE A 954 -34.00 1.25 8.34
C ILE A 954 -34.88 0.10 8.85
N ASP A 955 -36.01 -0.16 8.19
CA ASP A 955 -36.90 -1.26 8.57
C ASP A 955 -36.20 -2.62 8.44
N ASP A 956 -35.43 -2.87 7.37
CA ASP A 956 -34.66 -4.10 7.25
C ASP A 956 -33.63 -4.25 8.38
N LEU A 957 -32.86 -3.20 8.68
CA LEU A 957 -31.81 -3.22 9.72
C LEU A 957 -32.42 -3.50 11.10
N VAL A 958 -33.44 -2.74 11.48
CA VAL A 958 -34.06 -2.84 12.81
C VAL A 958 -34.86 -4.13 12.99
N THR A 959 -35.46 -4.65 11.91
CA THR A 959 -36.39 -5.77 12.00
C THR A 959 -35.75 -7.11 11.69
N LYS A 960 -34.91 -7.18 10.66
CA LYS A 960 -34.26 -8.43 10.23
C LYS A 960 -32.86 -8.57 10.81
N GLY A 961 -32.27 -7.47 11.28
CA GLY A 961 -30.85 -7.42 11.59
C GLY A 961 -29.99 -7.52 10.32
N THR A 962 -28.69 -7.64 10.52
CA THR A 962 -27.75 -7.96 9.44
C THR A 962 -26.57 -8.74 10.00
N ASN A 963 -26.10 -9.75 9.27
CA ASN A 963 -24.97 -10.60 9.65
C ASN A 963 -23.70 -10.33 8.81
N GLU A 964 -23.81 -9.44 7.84
CA GLU A 964 -22.74 -8.93 6.98
C GLU A 964 -23.04 -7.44 6.71
N PRO A 965 -22.10 -6.65 6.19
CA PRO A 965 -22.37 -5.27 5.83
C PRO A 965 -23.61 -5.15 4.92
N TYR A 966 -24.63 -4.47 5.42
CA TYR A 966 -25.87 -4.25 4.72
C TYR A 966 -25.61 -3.47 3.44
N ARG A 967 -26.19 -3.97 2.35
CA ARG A 967 -26.15 -3.33 1.05
C ARG A 967 -27.57 -3.21 0.50
N LEU A 968 -27.95 -1.97 0.24
CA LEU A 968 -29.22 -1.61 -0.37
C LEU A 968 -29.20 -1.99 -1.85
N LEU A 969 -30.19 -2.78 -2.23
CA LEU A 969 -30.38 -3.26 -3.59
C LEU A 969 -31.78 -2.89 -4.05
N THR A 970 -31.91 -2.64 -5.36
CA THR A 970 -33.23 -2.33 -5.95
C THR A 970 -34.24 -3.46 -5.71
N SER A 971 -33.76 -4.71 -5.62
CA SER A 971 -34.57 -5.90 -5.35
C SER A 971 -35.27 -5.90 -3.98
N ARG A 972 -34.69 -5.24 -2.97
CA ARG A 972 -35.22 -5.21 -1.59
C ARG A 972 -36.45 -4.35 -1.42
N ALA A 973 -36.68 -3.40 -2.33
CA ALA A 973 -37.90 -2.61 -2.36
C ALA A 973 -39.03 -3.40 -3.07
N GLU A 974 -40.14 -3.58 -2.37
CA GLU A 974 -41.35 -4.23 -2.89
C GLU A 974 -42.13 -3.32 -3.86
N TYR A 975 -41.94 -1.99 -3.73
CA TYR A 975 -42.70 -0.95 -4.44
C TYR A 975 -41.84 -0.15 -5.42
N ARG A 976 -40.91 -0.79 -6.13
CA ARG A 976 -39.92 -0.12 -7.02
C ARG A 976 -40.53 0.83 -8.07
N LEU A 977 -41.75 0.54 -8.54
CA LEU A 977 -42.45 1.41 -9.49
C LEU A 977 -42.93 2.74 -8.87
N ILE A 978 -43.13 2.76 -7.55
CA ILE A 978 -43.49 3.96 -6.78
C ILE A 978 -42.21 4.67 -6.31
N LEU A 979 -41.24 3.90 -5.81
CA LEU A 979 -39.98 4.40 -5.25
C LEU A 979 -38.93 4.63 -6.34
N ARG A 980 -39.21 5.53 -7.28
CA ARG A 980 -38.30 5.78 -8.39
C ARG A 980 -37.31 6.89 -8.06
N HIS A 981 -36.23 6.89 -8.81
CA HIS A 981 -35.21 7.91 -8.76
C HIS A 981 -35.75 9.29 -9.15
N ASP A 982 -36.65 9.35 -10.12
CA ASP A 982 -37.14 10.59 -10.74
C ASP A 982 -38.21 11.34 -9.91
N ASN A 983 -38.86 10.66 -8.95
CA ASN A 983 -40.03 11.17 -8.25
C ASN A 983 -39.87 11.25 -6.73
N ALA A 984 -38.64 11.28 -6.22
CA ALA A 984 -38.42 11.32 -4.77
C ALA A 984 -38.95 12.63 -4.15
N ASP A 985 -38.87 13.75 -4.88
CA ASP A 985 -39.47 15.03 -4.51
C ASP A 985 -41.00 14.95 -4.37
N LEU A 986 -41.67 14.35 -5.36
CA LEU A 986 -43.13 14.11 -5.33
C LEU A 986 -43.59 13.26 -4.14
N ARG A 987 -42.68 12.48 -3.55
CA ARG A 987 -42.96 11.64 -2.37
C ARG A 987 -42.62 12.34 -1.06
N LEU A 988 -41.54 13.11 -1.01
CA LEU A 988 -40.88 13.48 0.25
C LEU A 988 -40.75 14.99 0.51
N THR A 989 -40.82 15.85 -0.50
CA THR A 989 -40.61 17.30 -0.29
C THR A 989 -41.67 17.93 0.62
N GLU A 990 -42.92 17.51 0.52
CA GLU A 990 -43.98 17.95 1.44
C GLU A 990 -43.71 17.49 2.89
N ILE A 991 -43.07 16.33 3.08
CA ILE A 991 -42.69 15.84 4.41
C ILE A 991 -41.52 16.67 4.95
N GLY A 992 -40.49 16.91 4.13
CA GLY A 992 -39.35 17.75 4.50
C GLY A 992 -39.76 19.16 4.91
N HIS A 993 -40.72 19.76 4.21
CA HIS A 993 -41.29 21.07 4.56
C HIS A 993 -42.04 21.04 5.90
N LYS A 994 -42.89 20.03 6.12
CA LYS A 994 -43.61 19.86 7.41
C LYS A 994 -42.68 19.67 8.61
N ILE A 995 -41.54 19.01 8.41
CA ILE A 995 -40.52 18.83 9.44
C ILE A 995 -39.73 20.13 9.67
N GLY A 996 -39.59 20.96 8.63
CA GLY A 996 -38.89 22.25 8.66
C GLY A 996 -37.49 22.23 8.04
N LEU A 997 -37.15 21.19 7.25
CA LEU A 997 -35.86 21.07 6.56
C LEU A 997 -35.90 21.61 5.13
N VAL A 998 -37.08 21.67 4.50
CA VAL A 998 -37.26 22.29 3.18
C VAL A 998 -37.79 23.71 3.38
N GLU A 999 -37.02 24.68 2.90
CA GLU A 999 -37.40 26.11 2.94
C GLU A 999 -38.61 26.42 2.05
N GLU A 1000 -39.30 27.52 2.37
CA GLU A 1000 -40.54 27.91 1.71
C GLU A 1000 -40.37 28.11 0.19
N GLU A 1001 -39.28 28.74 -0.24
CA GLU A 1001 -39.00 29.00 -1.67
C GLU A 1001 -38.91 27.70 -2.47
N ASN A 1002 -38.19 26.72 -1.90
CA ASN A 1002 -38.01 25.40 -2.47
C ASN A 1002 -39.31 24.60 -2.50
N TYR A 1003 -40.13 24.73 -1.45
CA TYR A 1003 -41.45 24.12 -1.40
C TYR A 1003 -42.41 24.71 -2.44
N GLN A 1004 -42.37 26.03 -2.66
CA GLN A 1004 -43.17 26.67 -3.71
C GLN A 1004 -42.76 26.23 -5.11
N ALA A 1005 -41.45 26.13 -5.39
CA ALA A 1005 -40.96 25.59 -6.66
C ALA A 1005 -41.46 24.15 -6.91
N TYR A 1006 -41.47 23.33 -5.87
CA TYR A 1006 -42.05 21.99 -5.90
C TYR A 1006 -43.57 22.01 -6.19
N LEU A 1007 -44.34 22.89 -5.54
CA LEU A 1007 -45.79 23.00 -5.77
C LEU A 1007 -46.12 23.40 -7.21
N VAL A 1008 -45.35 24.33 -7.78
CA VAL A 1008 -45.49 24.74 -9.19
C VAL A 1008 -45.26 23.54 -10.11
N LYS A 1009 -44.13 22.83 -9.92
CA LYS A 1009 -43.81 21.62 -10.70
C LYS A 1009 -44.91 20.57 -10.60
N LYS A 1010 -45.41 20.30 -9.39
CA LYS A 1010 -46.51 19.35 -9.16
C LYS A 1010 -47.78 19.77 -9.89
N ALA A 1011 -48.16 21.04 -9.80
CA ALA A 1011 -49.34 21.58 -10.46
C ALA A 1011 -49.23 21.49 -11.99
N HIS A 1012 -48.06 21.76 -12.57
CA HIS A 1012 -47.80 21.61 -14.00
C HIS A 1012 -47.98 20.17 -14.48
N ILE A 1013 -47.41 19.20 -13.74
CA ILE A 1013 -47.54 17.77 -14.06
C ILE A 1013 -49.02 17.35 -14.00
N GLU A 1014 -49.74 17.71 -12.94
CA GLU A 1014 -51.15 17.38 -12.77
C GLU A 1014 -52.03 18.01 -13.86
N ALA A 1015 -51.79 19.28 -14.19
CA ALA A 1015 -52.49 20.00 -15.25
C ALA A 1015 -52.25 19.37 -16.62
N GLU A 1016 -51.01 18.96 -16.93
CA GLU A 1016 -50.69 18.34 -18.21
C GLU A 1016 -51.32 16.93 -18.32
N ILE A 1017 -51.27 16.13 -17.25
CA ILE A 1017 -51.95 14.82 -17.24
C ILE A 1017 -53.45 15.02 -17.50
N ALA A 1018 -54.10 15.99 -16.84
CA ALA A 1018 -55.50 16.30 -17.07
C ALA A 1018 -55.76 16.78 -18.52
N ARG A 1019 -54.86 17.58 -19.09
CA ARG A 1019 -54.92 18.01 -20.50
C ARG A 1019 -54.89 16.82 -21.45
N LEU A 1020 -53.93 15.91 -21.29
CA LEU A 1020 -53.80 14.70 -22.12
C LEU A 1020 -54.99 13.73 -21.97
N GLN A 1021 -55.66 13.74 -20.82
CA GLN A 1021 -56.90 12.99 -20.60
C GLN A 1021 -58.14 13.64 -21.24
N SER A 1022 -58.04 14.88 -21.73
CA SER A 1022 -59.14 15.61 -22.39
C SER A 1022 -59.05 15.62 -23.93
N ILE A 1023 -57.85 15.48 -24.49
CA ILE A 1023 -57.62 15.57 -25.93
C ILE A 1023 -57.82 14.20 -26.60
N ARG A 1024 -58.56 14.16 -27.70
CA ARG A 1024 -58.76 12.96 -28.54
C ARG A 1024 -57.99 13.03 -29.84
N ILE A 1025 -57.17 12.02 -30.09
CA ILE A 1025 -56.44 11.82 -31.35
C ILE A 1025 -57.31 10.96 -32.28
N LYS A 1026 -57.60 11.50 -33.47
CA LYS A 1026 -58.39 10.81 -34.50
C LYS A 1026 -57.49 9.96 -35.41
N PRO A 1027 -58.00 8.85 -35.98
CA PRO A 1027 -57.26 7.99 -36.93
C PRO A 1027 -57.07 8.67 -38.29
N THR A 1028 -56.28 9.74 -38.34
CA THR A 1028 -55.94 10.44 -39.58
C THR A 1028 -54.89 9.66 -40.37
N ALA A 1029 -54.78 9.92 -41.68
CA ALA A 1029 -53.76 9.28 -42.52
C ALA A 1029 -52.33 9.46 -41.95
N ASN A 1030 -52.04 10.64 -41.41
CA ASN A 1030 -50.75 10.93 -40.76
C ASN A 1030 -50.53 10.03 -39.53
N VAL A 1031 -51.49 9.96 -38.61
CA VAL A 1031 -51.40 9.10 -37.42
C VAL A 1031 -51.23 7.63 -37.80
N GLN A 1032 -52.00 7.12 -38.77
CA GLN A 1032 -51.87 5.73 -39.20
C GLN A 1032 -50.50 5.46 -39.84
N SER A 1033 -49.99 6.39 -40.65
CA SER A 1033 -48.67 6.25 -41.27
C SER A 1033 -47.54 6.20 -40.22
N PHE A 1034 -47.62 7.05 -39.19
CA PHE A 1034 -46.69 7.05 -38.06
C PHE A 1034 -46.73 5.72 -37.28
N LEU A 1035 -47.94 5.21 -36.98
CA LEU A 1035 -48.10 3.95 -36.27
C LEU A 1035 -47.54 2.75 -37.05
N ARG A 1036 -47.77 2.70 -38.37
CA ARG A 1036 -47.17 1.66 -39.24
C ARG A 1036 -45.65 1.73 -39.22
N ALA A 1037 -45.08 2.92 -39.29
CA ALA A 1037 -43.63 3.11 -39.24
C ALA A 1037 -43.01 2.64 -37.90
N LYS A 1038 -43.76 2.74 -36.80
CA LYS A 1038 -43.37 2.25 -35.46
C LYS A 1038 -43.71 0.79 -35.20
N ASN A 1039 -44.27 0.06 -36.16
CA ASN A 1039 -44.83 -1.28 -35.98
C ASN A 1039 -45.88 -1.35 -34.85
N SER A 1040 -46.63 -0.26 -34.64
CA SER A 1040 -47.68 -0.13 -33.64
C SER A 1040 -49.05 -0.44 -34.24
N ALA A 1041 -50.00 -0.87 -33.40
CA ALA A 1041 -51.35 -1.22 -33.83
C ALA A 1041 -52.12 0.02 -34.33
N GLU A 1042 -52.64 -0.02 -35.56
CA GLU A 1042 -53.46 1.05 -36.14
C GLU A 1042 -54.70 1.38 -35.28
N LEU A 1043 -55.14 2.64 -35.33
CA LEU A 1043 -56.31 3.10 -34.60
C LEU A 1043 -57.59 2.80 -35.39
N LYS A 1044 -58.59 2.15 -34.75
CA LYS A 1044 -59.92 1.95 -35.36
C LYS A 1044 -60.82 3.17 -35.15
N ASP A 1045 -60.76 3.75 -33.96
CA ASP A 1045 -61.52 4.91 -33.51
C ASP A 1045 -60.59 5.93 -32.85
N GLY A 1046 -61.11 7.11 -32.54
CA GLY A 1046 -60.34 8.12 -31.81
C GLY A 1046 -60.05 7.68 -30.38
N VAL A 1047 -58.79 7.83 -29.94
CA VAL A 1047 -58.32 7.50 -28.58
C VAL A 1047 -57.93 8.76 -27.83
N LEU A 1048 -57.91 8.72 -26.50
CA LEU A 1048 -57.35 9.81 -25.70
C LEU A 1048 -55.84 9.93 -25.93
N ALA A 1049 -55.30 11.14 -25.86
CA ALA A 1049 -53.87 11.37 -25.98
C ALA A 1049 -53.09 10.62 -24.88
N SER A 1050 -53.64 10.52 -23.67
CA SER A 1050 -53.11 9.68 -22.59
C SER A 1050 -53.06 8.19 -22.96
N ASP A 1051 -54.11 7.64 -23.56
CA ASP A 1051 -54.15 6.24 -23.99
C ASP A 1051 -53.23 5.97 -25.20
N PHE A 1052 -53.03 6.97 -26.05
CA PHE A 1052 -52.03 6.92 -27.11
C PHE A 1052 -50.62 6.86 -26.53
N LEU A 1053 -50.31 7.70 -25.53
CA LEU A 1053 -49.00 7.74 -24.86
C LEU A 1053 -48.70 6.50 -24.00
N LYS A 1054 -49.73 5.75 -23.57
CA LYS A 1054 -49.55 4.45 -22.88
C LYS A 1054 -48.83 3.40 -23.73
N ARG A 1055 -48.77 3.58 -25.04
CA ARG A 1055 -48.05 2.68 -25.95
C ARG A 1055 -46.54 2.81 -25.71
N PRO A 1056 -45.82 1.72 -25.38
CA PRO A 1056 -44.40 1.78 -25.00
C PRO A 1056 -43.50 2.48 -26.03
N GLU A 1057 -43.78 2.29 -27.32
CA GLU A 1057 -43.03 2.80 -28.47
C GLU A 1057 -43.27 4.28 -28.80
N ILE A 1058 -44.17 4.95 -28.08
CA ILE A 1058 -44.54 6.35 -28.29
C ILE A 1058 -44.04 7.20 -27.13
N THR A 1059 -43.31 8.26 -27.42
CA THR A 1059 -42.81 9.24 -26.43
C THR A 1059 -43.70 10.48 -26.39
N TYR A 1060 -43.59 11.29 -25.34
CA TYR A 1060 -44.29 12.57 -25.23
C TYR A 1060 -43.94 13.50 -26.40
N GLN A 1061 -42.67 13.57 -26.79
CA GLN A 1061 -42.22 14.40 -27.92
C GLN A 1061 -42.86 13.97 -29.25
N GLU A 1062 -43.05 12.67 -29.47
CA GLU A 1062 -43.73 12.16 -30.67
C GLU A 1062 -45.24 12.42 -30.63
N LEU A 1063 -45.84 12.38 -29.43
CA LEU A 1063 -47.25 12.72 -29.22
C LEU A 1063 -47.56 14.16 -29.68
N LEU A 1064 -46.64 15.11 -29.47
CA LEU A 1064 -46.80 16.52 -29.85
C LEU A 1064 -46.97 16.75 -31.36
N GLN A 1065 -46.69 15.76 -32.21
CA GLN A 1065 -46.97 15.86 -33.65
C GLN A 1065 -48.47 15.84 -33.96
N PHE A 1066 -49.30 15.39 -33.02
CA PHE A 1066 -50.74 15.14 -33.22
C PHE A 1066 -51.63 15.98 -32.31
N ILE A 1067 -51.05 16.66 -31.32
CA ILE A 1067 -51.74 17.53 -30.37
C ILE A 1067 -50.98 18.85 -30.24
N PRO A 1068 -51.63 19.97 -29.87
CA PRO A 1068 -50.92 21.21 -29.59
C PRO A 1068 -49.84 21.01 -28.51
N ALA A 1069 -48.65 21.55 -28.74
CA ALA A 1069 -47.56 21.54 -27.77
C ALA A 1069 -47.93 22.39 -26.54
N ASN A 1070 -47.41 21.98 -25.38
CA ASN A 1070 -47.38 22.79 -24.17
C ASN A 1070 -45.92 23.15 -23.92
N ASP A 1071 -45.53 24.36 -24.29
CA ASP A 1071 -44.13 24.82 -24.24
C ASP A 1071 -43.69 25.27 -22.83
N ASP A 1072 -44.63 25.31 -21.87
CA ASP A 1072 -44.36 25.75 -20.49
C ASP A 1072 -43.72 24.65 -19.62
N LEU A 1073 -43.62 23.42 -20.12
CA LEU A 1073 -43.11 22.27 -19.37
C LEU A 1073 -41.61 22.09 -19.54
N THR A 1074 -40.92 21.97 -18.42
CA THR A 1074 -39.52 21.55 -18.35
C THR A 1074 -39.36 20.09 -18.77
N GLY A 1075 -38.15 19.72 -19.21
CA GLY A 1075 -37.84 18.33 -19.58
C GLY A 1075 -38.09 17.33 -18.44
N LYS A 1076 -37.89 17.73 -17.19
CA LYS A 1076 -38.13 16.91 -15.99
C LYS A 1076 -39.63 16.72 -15.72
N GLU A 1077 -40.46 17.73 -15.98
CA GLU A 1077 -41.93 17.62 -15.88
C GLU A 1077 -42.48 16.73 -17.00
N VAL A 1078 -42.00 16.88 -18.23
CA VAL A 1078 -42.37 16.02 -19.36
C VAL A 1078 -42.05 14.55 -19.06
N GLU A 1079 -40.87 14.28 -18.50
CA GLU A 1079 -40.50 12.93 -18.08
C GLU A 1079 -41.48 12.38 -17.02
N GLN A 1080 -41.87 13.18 -16.03
CA GLN A 1080 -42.87 12.76 -15.03
C GLN A 1080 -44.22 12.45 -15.65
N VAL A 1081 -44.72 13.31 -16.53
CA VAL A 1081 -46.01 13.11 -17.23
C VAL A 1081 -45.98 11.80 -18.02
N GLU A 1082 -44.92 11.58 -18.80
CA GLU A 1082 -44.78 10.36 -19.61
C GLU A 1082 -44.77 9.09 -18.75
N ILE A 1083 -43.97 9.09 -17.68
CA ILE A 1083 -43.85 7.92 -16.79
C ILE A 1083 -45.18 7.67 -16.06
N GLN A 1084 -45.81 8.70 -15.50
CA GLN A 1084 -47.06 8.52 -14.76
C GLN A 1084 -48.19 7.98 -15.64
N ILE A 1085 -48.29 8.43 -16.89
CA ILE A 1085 -49.30 7.92 -17.84
C ILE A 1085 -48.98 6.49 -18.28
N LYS A 1086 -47.74 6.20 -18.69
CA LYS A 1086 -47.35 4.87 -19.17
C LYS A 1086 -47.50 3.78 -18.11
N TYR A 1087 -47.19 4.12 -16.86
CA TYR A 1087 -47.20 3.17 -15.76
C TYR A 1087 -48.42 3.30 -14.84
N GLU A 1088 -49.40 4.15 -15.17
CA GLU A 1088 -50.60 4.45 -14.37
C GLU A 1088 -51.26 3.18 -13.80
N GLY A 1089 -51.55 2.19 -14.66
CA GLY A 1089 -52.22 0.96 -14.26
C GLY A 1089 -51.37 0.07 -13.33
N TYR A 1090 -50.05 0.10 -13.47
CA TYR A 1090 -49.14 -0.63 -12.59
C TYR A 1090 -48.94 0.09 -11.26
N ILE A 1091 -48.82 1.42 -11.28
CA ILE A 1091 -48.71 2.28 -10.09
C ILE A 1091 -49.98 2.14 -9.25
N LYS A 1092 -51.17 2.18 -9.85
CA LYS A 1092 -52.45 2.00 -9.15
C LYS A 1092 -52.52 0.67 -8.40
N LYS A 1093 -52.17 -0.44 -9.06
CA LYS A 1093 -52.10 -1.77 -8.42
C LYS A 1093 -51.07 -1.84 -7.30
N ALA A 1094 -49.94 -1.13 -7.43
CA ALA A 1094 -48.95 -1.04 -6.37
C ALA A 1094 -49.47 -0.25 -5.17
N MET A 1095 -50.16 0.87 -5.40
CA MET A 1095 -50.79 1.69 -4.36
C MET A 1095 -51.88 0.93 -3.59
N GLU A 1096 -52.69 0.11 -4.25
CA GLU A 1096 -53.67 -0.76 -3.59
C GLU A 1096 -53.01 -1.74 -2.60
N LYS A 1097 -51.82 -2.26 -2.93
CA LYS A 1097 -51.02 -3.10 -2.01
C LYS A 1097 -50.45 -2.30 -0.85
N VAL A 1098 -49.97 -1.07 -1.10
CA VAL A 1098 -49.49 -0.15 -0.07
C VAL A 1098 -50.59 0.15 0.94
N GLU A 1099 -51.82 0.43 0.50
CA GLU A 1099 -52.95 0.72 1.40
C GLU A 1099 -53.30 -0.47 2.31
N LYS A 1100 -53.22 -1.70 1.80
CA LYS A 1100 -53.40 -2.90 2.62
C LYS A 1100 -52.31 -3.01 3.70
N LEU A 1101 -51.07 -2.67 3.37
CA LEU A 1101 -49.95 -2.73 4.31
C LEU A 1101 -50.01 -1.61 5.36
N LYS A 1102 -50.41 -0.37 4.99
CA LYS A 1102 -50.63 0.74 5.92
C LYS A 1102 -51.62 0.38 7.03
N ARG A 1103 -52.67 -0.39 6.72
CA ARG A 1103 -53.63 -0.89 7.73
C ARG A 1103 -52.99 -1.84 8.73
N MET A 1104 -52.00 -2.62 8.33
CA MET A 1104 -51.24 -3.51 9.23
C MET A 1104 -50.22 -2.72 10.06
N GLU A 1105 -49.56 -1.72 9.48
CA GLU A 1105 -48.63 -0.84 10.20
C GLU A 1105 -49.33 -0.02 11.30
N ALA A 1106 -50.59 0.35 11.09
CA ALA A 1106 -51.39 1.07 12.08
C ALA A 1106 -51.68 0.24 13.35
N LYS A 1107 -51.57 -1.09 13.28
CA LYS A 1107 -51.76 -1.97 14.44
C LYS A 1107 -50.46 -2.05 15.25
N ARG A 1108 -50.39 -1.25 16.32
CA ARG A 1108 -49.27 -1.26 17.26
C ARG A 1108 -49.27 -2.49 18.16
N ILE A 1109 -48.09 -3.01 18.42
CA ILE A 1109 -47.85 -4.01 19.46
C ILE A 1109 -47.55 -3.24 20.75
N PRO A 1110 -48.23 -3.54 21.87
CA PRO A 1110 -47.96 -2.89 23.14
C PRO A 1110 -46.52 -3.11 23.59
N GLU A 1111 -45.92 -2.06 24.15
CA GLU A 1111 -44.59 -2.16 24.76
C GLU A 1111 -44.56 -3.18 25.90
N ARG A 1112 -43.42 -3.88 26.01
CA ARG A 1112 -43.13 -4.90 27.03
C ARG A 1112 -44.07 -6.11 27.01
N ILE A 1113 -44.71 -6.40 25.88
CA ILE A 1113 -45.52 -7.62 25.74
C ILE A 1113 -44.72 -8.87 26.11
N ASP A 1114 -45.29 -9.73 26.96
CA ASP A 1114 -44.72 -11.03 27.28
C ASP A 1114 -45.13 -12.05 26.21
N TYR A 1115 -44.23 -12.33 25.28
CA TYR A 1115 -44.45 -13.31 24.22
C TYR A 1115 -44.55 -14.75 24.73
N GLU A 1116 -44.00 -15.06 25.92
CA GLU A 1116 -44.10 -16.40 26.50
C GLU A 1116 -45.52 -16.71 26.96
N ALA A 1117 -46.26 -15.69 27.43
CA ALA A 1117 -47.66 -15.80 27.82
C ALA A 1117 -48.64 -16.01 26.65
N ILE A 1118 -48.18 -15.85 25.39
CA ILE A 1118 -49.03 -16.03 24.21
C ILE A 1118 -49.05 -17.51 23.80
N ASN A 1119 -50.15 -18.19 24.12
CA ASN A 1119 -50.37 -19.58 23.74
C ASN A 1119 -50.53 -19.72 22.22
N GLY A 1120 -49.81 -20.67 21.61
CA GLY A 1120 -49.91 -21.03 20.20
C GLY A 1120 -48.85 -20.40 19.29
N LEU A 1121 -48.05 -19.44 19.78
CA LEU A 1121 -46.87 -18.98 19.05
C LEU A 1121 -45.80 -20.07 19.01
N ALA A 1122 -45.20 -20.29 17.84
CA ALA A 1122 -44.04 -21.17 17.72
C ALA A 1122 -42.88 -20.69 18.61
N THR A 1123 -42.12 -21.62 19.19
CA THR A 1123 -40.97 -21.29 20.05
C THR A 1123 -39.95 -20.41 19.33
N GLU A 1124 -39.68 -20.66 18.04
CA GLU A 1124 -38.82 -19.80 17.22
C GLU A 1124 -39.39 -18.39 17.09
N ALA A 1125 -40.70 -18.27 16.82
CA ALA A 1125 -41.36 -16.96 16.72
C ALA A 1125 -41.29 -16.21 18.04
N LYS A 1126 -41.53 -16.87 19.19
CA LYS A 1126 -41.38 -16.26 20.52
C LYS A 1126 -39.98 -15.70 20.73
N GLN A 1127 -38.94 -16.50 20.48
CA GLN A 1127 -37.54 -16.07 20.64
C GLN A 1127 -37.21 -14.87 19.75
N LYS A 1128 -37.64 -14.88 18.49
CA LYS A 1128 -37.38 -13.78 17.55
C LYS A 1128 -38.15 -12.51 17.90
N LEU A 1129 -39.43 -12.63 18.26
CA LEU A 1129 -40.26 -11.51 18.71
C LEU A 1129 -39.73 -10.90 20.01
N GLN A 1130 -39.28 -11.73 20.94
CA GLN A 1130 -38.69 -11.29 22.20
C GLN A 1130 -37.34 -10.58 21.98
N LYS A 1131 -36.49 -11.09 21.08
CA LYS A 1131 -35.20 -10.45 20.75
C LYS A 1131 -35.38 -9.11 20.02
N ILE A 1132 -36.27 -9.04 19.02
CA ILE A 1132 -36.40 -7.85 18.16
C ILE A 1132 -37.34 -6.80 18.76
N GLN A 1133 -38.33 -7.21 19.55
CA GLN A 1133 -39.36 -6.34 20.12
C GLN A 1133 -39.99 -5.39 19.07
N PRO A 1134 -40.70 -5.93 18.06
CA PRO A 1134 -41.33 -5.10 17.02
C PRO A 1134 -42.43 -4.19 17.59
N GLU A 1135 -42.55 -2.99 17.04
CA GLU A 1135 -43.54 -1.98 17.46
C GLU A 1135 -44.90 -2.13 16.75
N THR A 1136 -44.93 -2.86 15.62
CA THR A 1136 -46.15 -3.05 14.81
C THR A 1136 -46.31 -4.48 14.31
N ILE A 1137 -47.55 -4.88 14.04
CA ILE A 1137 -47.86 -6.20 13.44
C ILE A 1137 -47.19 -6.35 12.07
N ALA A 1138 -47.10 -5.26 11.30
CA ALA A 1138 -46.41 -5.26 10.01
C ALA A 1138 -44.91 -5.56 10.19
N GLN A 1139 -44.25 -4.93 11.16
CA GLN A 1139 -42.86 -5.19 11.48
C GLN A 1139 -42.65 -6.65 11.92
N ALA A 1140 -43.49 -7.15 12.83
CA ALA A 1140 -43.45 -8.55 13.27
C ALA A 1140 -43.54 -9.54 12.09
N SER A 1141 -44.39 -9.25 11.09
CA SER A 1141 -44.57 -10.10 9.91
C SER A 1141 -43.35 -10.20 8.98
N ARG A 1142 -42.37 -9.30 9.15
CA ARG A 1142 -41.12 -9.28 8.36
C ARG A 1142 -39.95 -9.91 9.09
N ILE A 1143 -40.13 -10.30 10.35
CA ILE A 1143 -39.10 -10.97 11.13
C ILE A 1143 -38.91 -12.38 10.57
N SER A 1144 -37.66 -12.72 10.23
CA SER A 1144 -37.32 -14.06 9.77
C SER A 1144 -37.62 -15.09 10.87
N GLY A 1145 -38.36 -16.14 10.52
CA GLY A 1145 -38.82 -17.19 11.44
C GLY A 1145 -40.21 -16.96 12.04
N VAL A 1146 -40.85 -15.80 11.80
CA VAL A 1146 -42.23 -15.53 12.23
C VAL A 1146 -43.18 -15.78 11.05
N ASN A 1147 -44.00 -16.82 11.16
CA ASN A 1147 -44.89 -17.24 10.07
C ASN A 1147 -46.22 -16.47 10.09
N PRO A 1148 -46.99 -16.47 8.98
CA PRO A 1148 -48.31 -15.81 8.94
C PRO A 1148 -49.30 -16.31 10.01
N ALA A 1149 -49.16 -17.57 10.45
CA ALA A 1149 -49.96 -18.13 11.55
C ALA A 1149 -49.63 -17.44 12.88
N ASP A 1150 -48.34 -17.27 13.19
CA ASP A 1150 -47.88 -16.56 14.39
C ASP A 1150 -48.38 -15.11 14.42
N ILE A 1151 -48.35 -14.43 13.26
CA ILE A 1151 -48.89 -13.08 13.12
C ILE A 1151 -50.40 -13.02 13.36
N SER A 1152 -51.15 -14.02 12.89
CA SER A 1152 -52.59 -14.09 13.11
C SER A 1152 -52.90 -14.28 14.60
N ILE A 1153 -52.14 -15.14 15.29
CA ILE A 1153 -52.26 -15.38 16.73
C ILE A 1153 -51.92 -14.10 17.51
N LEU A 1154 -50.79 -13.46 17.19
CA LEU A 1154 -50.36 -12.21 17.82
C LEU A 1154 -51.39 -11.09 17.62
N MET A 1155 -51.95 -10.95 16.41
CA MET A 1155 -52.96 -9.95 16.11
C MET A 1155 -54.24 -10.17 16.94
N VAL A 1156 -54.71 -11.42 17.04
CA VAL A 1156 -55.87 -11.77 17.88
C VAL A 1156 -55.58 -11.48 19.35
N TYR A 1157 -54.38 -11.82 19.84
CA TYR A 1157 -53.98 -11.58 21.23
C TYR A 1157 -53.97 -10.07 21.56
N VAL A 1158 -53.39 -9.25 20.68
CA VAL A 1158 -53.38 -7.78 20.82
C VAL A 1158 -54.81 -7.19 20.77
N GLU A 1159 -55.67 -7.70 19.89
CA GLU A 1159 -57.08 -7.26 19.80
C GLU A 1159 -57.93 -7.67 21.01
N GLN A 1160 -57.60 -8.78 21.69
CA GLN A 1160 -58.29 -9.21 22.92
C GLN A 1160 -58.00 -8.31 24.13
N GLY A 1161 -56.94 -7.51 24.10
CA GLY A 1161 -56.62 -6.49 25.12
C GLY A 1161 -56.07 -7.00 26.46
N LYS A 1162 -56.14 -8.31 26.76
CA LYS A 1162 -55.59 -8.93 27.98
C LYS A 1162 -54.11 -9.28 27.80
N ILE A 1163 -53.27 -8.27 27.76
CA ILE A 1163 -51.86 -8.40 27.40
C ILE A 1163 -50.99 -8.55 28.66
N ALA A 1164 -50.33 -9.69 28.79
CA ALA A 1164 -49.27 -9.88 29.79
C ALA A 1164 -48.04 -9.04 29.43
N LYS A 1165 -47.36 -8.50 30.43
CA LYS A 1165 -46.17 -7.66 30.24
C LYS A 1165 -45.00 -8.14 31.09
N VAL A 1166 -43.79 -7.96 30.59
CA VAL A 1166 -42.53 -8.22 31.30
C VAL A 1166 -42.18 -7.02 32.21
N ASP A 1167 -41.60 -7.29 33.38
CA ASP A 1167 -41.14 -6.26 34.34
C ASP A 1167 -40.00 -5.41 33.77
N SER A 1168 -39.90 -4.16 34.25
CA SER A 1168 -38.97 -3.15 33.73
C SER A 1168 -37.50 -3.35 34.10
N GLU A 1169 -37.20 -4.12 35.15
CA GLU A 1169 -35.81 -4.42 35.55
C GLU A 1169 -35.20 -5.60 34.76
N THR A 1170 -36.02 -6.33 33.99
CA THR A 1170 -35.63 -7.57 33.30
C THR A 1170 -35.22 -7.36 31.83
N ILE A 1171 -35.33 -6.14 31.30
CA ILE A 1171 -34.97 -5.74 29.93
C ILE A 1171 -33.70 -4.91 30.00
#